data_AF-A1S6S4-F1
#
_entry.id   AF-A1S6S4-F1
#
_cell.length_a   1.000
_cell.length_b   1.000
_cell.length_c   1.000
_cell.angle_alpha   90.00
_cell.angle_beta   90.00
_cell.angle_gamma   90.00
#
_symmetry.space_group_name_H-M   'P 1'
#
loop_
_entity.id
_entity.type
_entity.pdbx_description
1 polymer ?
#
loop_
_entity_poly.entity_id
_entity_poly.type
_entity_poly.pdbx_seq_one_letter_code
_entity_poly.pdbx_strand_id
1 'polypeptide(L)'
;MKLNKFTVAILGMLSAGSALAAGPLLTSDDTNPKPYVWDTSKGSIPVYVDGGAAFTYDYDGSVFLSIDRAREITQFAFDQWNNVETSTFRADIAGTIQDKTGIADVTGANAAEIYTKQNGYGFWVLYDTDGSILEDFFGVPKSAVLGIAFPEIADENNVIIEATAVLNGWNVYVNDTEGNQVAGVFTHEFGHAINLSHSQTNGQLGYISNTFEPLYPGVAGCGVEPIHAYNWPDWYAPTNPADPEIIETMFPFISHNGAGGTAQSTVNVLDDKVSISNLYPTDAYKTGFGAIEGKLRLKDGQTEYSGVNIIARNLSDPLMDAVSAQSGYLTQGKVGPDGYFKINGLTPGQSYVLYTEEIQVGGYPTRQMPIVSVAEYWNENEGSDPVTDNQCDFTPIVAEAGKTKQADLTFNGYDDGINFRPIVNAFLTDLAKNGRSSMGTIMGYGFTWNETKGFEMLPDYVTAETGRMNRNGSKILVNADQDRNGVSAPAIWSDSKGVMPLGDFTGNSCGGGTQHGTEAASAWDIDDAGNTVVGLAYKDVDGNGMCYEYDKGELVPFIWTPKAGMHELDTQDVDWNINSWVRAHAISGNGEVALGSLDGWEAVAWVNEGKMINLYQKAGATEANAASYDGKTIALATEAGNVLLWDHSKPDSNAFTDIGGLKWCEDVPFVLWGQNACDEMGAEWVHSIFGEFAGLIPFDMSDNGDVIIGRAGDFWAGFVGAIYIKELGWMTLDNFFAKQGVMEALNSSMNNPLSISASGSKMVGGIAGAMISYHVDMTEVYVCENGNSIKTGFPNGLINKVKSGAQFGRCEHLN
;
A
#
# COMPACT_ATOMS: atom_id res chain seq x y z
N MET A 1 -30.13 7.80 -23.54
CA MET A 1 -31.09 8.22 -22.48
C MET A 1 -30.51 9.46 -21.83
N LYS A 2 -31.23 10.59 -21.79
CA LYS A 2 -30.76 11.76 -21.03
C LYS A 2 -30.93 11.41 -19.54
N LEU A 3 -29.84 11.08 -18.86
CA LEU A 3 -29.82 10.91 -17.41
C LEU A 3 -30.35 12.21 -16.79
N ASN A 4 -31.52 12.11 -16.16
CA ASN A 4 -32.10 13.20 -15.40
C ASN A 4 -31.18 13.45 -14.19
N LYS A 5 -31.07 14.70 -13.72
CA LYS A 5 -30.27 15.11 -12.55
C LYS A 5 -30.73 14.50 -11.20
N PHE A 6 -31.46 13.39 -11.22
CA PHE A 6 -32.23 12.84 -10.09
C PHE A 6 -31.75 11.47 -9.61
N THR A 7 -30.85 10.77 -10.31
CA THR A 7 -30.33 9.47 -9.89
C THR A 7 -28.95 9.67 -9.25
N VAL A 8 -28.84 9.50 -7.93
CA VAL A 8 -27.62 9.83 -7.18
C VAL A 8 -26.58 8.68 -7.23
N ALA A 9 -26.99 7.42 -7.34
CA ALA A 9 -26.14 6.30 -6.87
C ALA A 9 -25.69 5.22 -7.89
N ILE A 10 -26.35 5.02 -9.03
CA ILE A 10 -26.09 3.81 -9.87
C ILE A 10 -24.66 3.77 -10.48
N LEU A 11 -24.00 4.92 -10.69
CA LEU A 11 -22.64 4.96 -11.26
C LEU A 11 -21.51 4.74 -10.23
N GLY A 12 -21.78 4.83 -8.93
CA GLY A 12 -20.75 4.74 -7.88
C GLY A 12 -20.40 3.30 -7.46
N MET A 13 -21.27 2.32 -7.71
CA MET A 13 -21.11 0.95 -7.19
C MET A 13 -20.36 -0.04 -8.10
N LEU A 14 -20.17 0.27 -9.39
CA LEU A 14 -19.46 -0.64 -10.31
C LEU A 14 -17.92 -0.62 -10.14
N SER A 15 -17.40 0.18 -9.22
CA SER A 15 -16.03 0.08 -8.71
C SER A 15 -16.02 -0.64 -7.35
N ALA A 16 -16.25 -1.96 -7.37
CA ALA A 16 -16.07 -2.79 -6.19
C ALA A 16 -14.59 -2.76 -5.77
N GLY A 17 -14.30 -2.16 -4.61
CA GLY A 17 -12.95 -2.13 -4.04
C GLY A 17 -12.64 -1.02 -3.02
N SER A 18 -13.61 -0.27 -2.50
CA SER A 18 -13.31 0.81 -1.54
C SER A 18 -14.44 0.99 -0.52
N ALA A 19 -14.24 0.54 0.72
CA ALA A 19 -15.16 0.70 1.84
C ALA A 19 -14.90 2.01 2.61
N LEU A 20 -15.79 2.41 3.53
CA LEU A 20 -16.11 3.76 4.03
C LEU A 20 -15.62 4.16 5.49
N ALA A 21 -15.29 5.39 5.90
CA ALA A 21 -14.93 5.93 7.22
C ALA A 21 -15.50 7.37 7.46
N ALA A 22 -16.17 7.57 8.59
CA ALA A 22 -16.68 8.77 9.26
C ALA A 22 -17.31 9.88 8.38
N GLY A 23 -18.58 10.20 8.66
CA GLY A 23 -19.29 11.32 8.04
C GLY A 23 -20.47 10.92 7.14
N PRO A 24 -20.98 11.83 6.29
CA PRO A 24 -22.07 11.52 5.37
C PRO A 24 -21.59 10.59 4.25
N LEU A 25 -22.40 9.59 3.91
CA LEU A 25 -22.16 8.70 2.77
C LEU A 25 -22.09 9.50 1.46
N LEU A 26 -23.10 10.33 1.21
CA LEU A 26 -23.25 11.12 0.00
C LEU A 26 -23.36 12.62 0.33
N THR A 27 -22.61 13.44 -0.42
CA THR A 27 -22.69 14.91 -0.41
C THR A 27 -22.99 15.47 -1.79
N SER A 28 -23.52 16.69 -1.84
CA SER A 28 -23.76 17.42 -3.10
C SER A 28 -22.47 17.66 -3.89
N ASP A 29 -22.59 17.72 -5.22
CA ASP A 29 -21.46 17.94 -6.13
C ASP A 29 -21.12 19.42 -6.36
N ASP A 30 -21.53 20.30 -5.44
CA ASP A 30 -21.21 21.71 -5.50
C ASP A 30 -19.85 22.03 -4.86
N THR A 31 -19.36 23.25 -5.04
CA THR A 31 -18.04 23.68 -4.53
C THR A 31 -17.91 23.67 -3.01
N ASN A 32 -19.02 23.57 -2.28
CA ASN A 32 -19.06 23.42 -0.83
C ASN A 32 -20.03 22.27 -0.49
N PRO A 33 -19.60 21.01 -0.71
CA PRO A 33 -20.47 19.86 -0.59
C PRO A 33 -21.23 19.81 0.73
N LYS A 34 -22.51 19.48 0.65
CA LYS A 34 -23.39 19.30 1.81
C LYS A 34 -23.96 17.88 1.84
N PRO A 35 -24.12 17.27 3.02
CA PRO A 35 -24.83 16.00 3.14
C PRO A 35 -26.22 16.05 2.53
N TYR A 36 -26.62 14.97 1.86
CA TYR A 36 -28.04 14.71 1.64
C TYR A 36 -28.69 14.28 2.96
N VAL A 37 -29.89 14.79 3.27
CA VAL A 37 -30.56 14.51 4.55
C VAL A 37 -32.05 14.27 4.36
N TRP A 38 -32.63 13.37 5.15
CA TRP A 38 -34.08 13.25 5.30
C TRP A 38 -34.71 14.49 5.97
N ASP A 39 -35.91 14.87 5.53
CA ASP A 39 -36.72 15.91 6.19
C ASP A 39 -37.45 15.35 7.41
N THR A 40 -36.80 15.42 8.57
CA THR A 40 -37.34 14.94 9.86
C THR A 40 -38.47 15.80 10.44
N SER A 41 -38.77 16.96 9.83
CA SER A 41 -39.87 17.82 10.29
C SER A 41 -41.26 17.30 9.90
N LYS A 42 -41.33 16.35 8.95
CA LYS A 42 -42.56 15.74 8.43
C LYS A 42 -43.07 14.55 9.27
N GLY A 43 -42.39 14.24 10.38
CA GLY A 43 -42.67 13.06 11.20
C GLY A 43 -41.79 11.87 10.80
N SER A 44 -42.22 10.67 11.19
CA SER A 44 -41.48 9.43 10.91
C SER A 44 -41.42 9.16 9.41
N ILE A 45 -40.22 8.86 8.88
CA ILE A 45 -40.02 8.46 7.49
C ILE A 45 -40.68 7.08 7.30
N PRO A 46 -41.58 6.90 6.32
CA PRO A 46 -42.26 5.62 6.13
C PRO A 46 -41.30 4.57 5.55
N VAL A 47 -41.35 3.37 6.12
CA VAL A 47 -40.61 2.19 5.63
C VAL A 47 -41.60 1.22 4.96
N TYR A 48 -41.28 0.79 3.75
CA TYR A 48 -42.03 -0.20 2.98
C TYR A 48 -41.20 -1.47 2.82
N VAL A 49 -41.70 -2.55 3.41
CA VAL A 49 -41.02 -3.85 3.44
C VAL A 49 -41.53 -4.79 2.36
N ASP A 50 -40.63 -5.61 1.85
CA ASP A 50 -40.96 -6.63 0.85
C ASP A 50 -41.82 -7.78 1.43
N GLY A 51 -42.41 -8.55 0.51
CA GLY A 51 -43.14 -9.76 0.79
C GLY A 51 -42.29 -11.01 0.56
N GLY A 52 -42.85 -12.01 -0.13
CA GLY A 52 -42.23 -13.32 -0.30
C GLY A 52 -42.67 -14.35 0.74
N ALA A 53 -42.16 -15.58 0.61
CA ALA A 53 -42.56 -16.72 1.44
C ALA A 53 -41.66 -16.95 2.66
N ALA A 54 -40.40 -16.51 2.61
CA ALA A 54 -39.43 -16.54 3.70
C ALA A 54 -38.39 -15.45 3.49
N PHE A 55 -37.69 -15.02 4.54
CA PHE A 55 -36.44 -14.28 4.37
C PHE A 55 -35.30 -15.24 4.05
N THR A 56 -35.28 -16.41 4.69
CA THR A 56 -34.27 -17.45 4.47
C THR A 56 -34.93 -18.82 4.48
N TYR A 57 -34.51 -19.69 3.56
CA TYR A 57 -34.82 -21.12 3.60
C TYR A 57 -33.65 -21.94 4.17
N ASP A 58 -33.97 -23.02 4.86
CA ASP A 58 -32.99 -24.05 5.24
C ASP A 58 -32.63 -24.89 4.00
N TYR A 59 -31.56 -25.68 4.09
CA TYR A 59 -31.07 -26.54 3.00
C TYR A 59 -32.11 -27.57 2.52
N ASP A 60 -33.08 -27.94 3.36
CA ASP A 60 -34.17 -28.85 3.02
C ASP A 60 -35.38 -28.15 2.36
N GLY A 61 -35.31 -26.82 2.18
CA GLY A 61 -36.36 -25.98 1.60
C GLY A 61 -37.45 -25.55 2.59
N SER A 62 -37.32 -25.87 3.87
CA SER A 62 -38.20 -25.35 4.91
C SER A 62 -37.87 -23.88 5.24
N VAL A 63 -38.84 -23.13 5.78
CA VAL A 63 -38.62 -21.75 6.20
C VAL A 63 -37.70 -21.74 7.42
N PHE A 64 -36.50 -21.16 7.27
CA PHE A 64 -35.55 -20.97 8.38
C PHE A 64 -35.88 -19.68 9.14
N LEU A 65 -35.91 -18.55 8.43
CA LEU A 65 -36.39 -17.26 8.95
C LEU A 65 -37.58 -16.79 8.11
N SER A 66 -38.70 -16.55 8.76
CA SER A 66 -39.93 -16.08 8.10
C SER A 66 -39.85 -14.59 7.72
N ILE A 67 -40.68 -14.17 6.76
CA ILE A 67 -40.82 -12.75 6.41
C ILE A 67 -41.32 -11.92 7.59
N ASP A 68 -42.23 -12.44 8.42
CA ASP A 68 -42.70 -11.72 9.60
C ASP A 68 -41.55 -11.52 10.60
N ARG A 69 -40.66 -12.50 10.75
CA ARG A 69 -39.45 -12.34 11.55
C ARG A 69 -38.50 -11.29 10.97
N ALA A 70 -38.30 -11.27 9.65
CA ALA A 70 -37.51 -10.21 9.00
C ALA A 70 -38.12 -8.82 9.20
N ARG A 71 -39.45 -8.69 9.24
CA ARG A 71 -40.12 -7.42 9.58
C ARG A 71 -39.87 -6.98 11.02
N GLU A 72 -39.89 -7.92 11.97
CA GLU A 72 -39.54 -7.62 13.36
C GLU A 72 -38.09 -7.13 13.47
N ILE A 73 -37.15 -7.80 12.77
CA ILE A 73 -35.74 -7.39 12.73
C ILE A 73 -35.59 -6.02 12.07
N THR A 74 -36.32 -5.75 10.98
CA THR A 74 -36.35 -4.44 10.32
C THR A 74 -36.80 -3.34 11.27
N GLN A 75 -37.91 -3.53 12.00
CA GLN A 75 -38.36 -2.53 12.97
C GLN A 75 -37.36 -2.38 14.12
N PHE A 76 -36.79 -3.49 14.64
CA PHE A 76 -35.75 -3.44 15.66
C PHE A 76 -34.54 -2.60 15.22
N ALA A 77 -34.06 -2.80 14.00
CA ALA A 77 -32.93 -2.08 13.44
C ALA A 77 -33.22 -0.57 13.30
N PHE A 78 -34.41 -0.19 12.83
CA PHE A 78 -34.84 1.22 12.85
C PHE A 78 -34.98 1.76 14.28
N ASP A 79 -35.47 0.95 15.23
CA ASP A 79 -35.61 1.35 16.62
C ASP A 79 -34.25 1.72 17.25
N GLN A 80 -33.16 1.04 16.88
CA GLN A 80 -31.81 1.42 17.33
C GLN A 80 -31.47 2.87 16.93
N TRP A 81 -31.70 3.23 15.67
CA TRP A 81 -31.49 4.58 15.16
C TRP A 81 -32.49 5.59 15.75
N ASN A 82 -33.76 5.20 15.91
CA ASN A 82 -34.83 6.02 16.49
C ASN A 82 -34.55 6.37 17.96
N ASN A 83 -33.87 5.48 18.69
CA ASN A 83 -33.61 5.63 20.13
C ASN A 83 -32.40 6.51 20.45
N VAL A 84 -31.66 7.00 19.43
CA VAL A 84 -30.59 7.98 19.65
C VAL A 84 -31.20 9.32 20.07
N GLU A 85 -31.15 9.63 21.36
CA GLU A 85 -31.80 10.80 21.97
C GLU A 85 -31.34 12.14 21.40
N THR A 86 -30.09 12.20 20.92
CA THR A 86 -29.48 13.39 20.34
C THR A 86 -29.86 13.63 18.87
N SER A 87 -30.59 12.69 18.25
CA SER A 87 -31.04 12.73 16.85
C SER A 87 -32.56 12.96 16.71
N THR A 88 -32.97 13.75 15.72
CA THR A 88 -34.38 13.94 15.33
C THR A 88 -34.89 12.87 14.36
N PHE A 89 -34.01 12.00 13.85
CA PHE A 89 -34.37 10.96 12.87
C PHE A 89 -35.37 9.96 13.45
N ARG A 90 -36.47 9.69 12.75
CA ARG A 90 -37.42 8.64 13.11
C ARG A 90 -37.90 7.93 11.84
N ALA A 91 -37.94 6.61 11.83
CA ALA A 91 -38.50 5.82 10.74
C ALA A 91 -39.23 4.58 11.27
N ASP A 92 -40.37 4.25 10.65
CA ASP A 92 -41.24 3.15 11.08
C ASP A 92 -41.86 2.43 9.89
N ILE A 93 -42.13 1.12 10.04
CA ILE A 93 -42.85 0.34 9.04
C ILE A 93 -44.26 0.92 8.86
N ALA A 94 -44.52 1.43 7.65
CA ALA A 94 -45.78 2.08 7.28
C ALA A 94 -46.66 1.23 6.35
N GLY A 95 -46.11 0.15 5.78
CA GLY A 95 -46.82 -0.78 4.90
C GLY A 95 -45.87 -1.70 4.14
N THR A 96 -46.39 -2.35 3.09
CA THR A 96 -45.60 -3.25 2.24
C THR A 96 -45.31 -2.63 0.88
N ILE A 97 -44.27 -3.13 0.20
CA ILE A 97 -44.00 -2.80 -1.21
C ILE A 97 -45.21 -3.16 -2.08
N GLN A 98 -45.84 -4.30 -1.82
CA GLN A 98 -47.04 -4.75 -2.53
C GLN A 98 -48.18 -3.71 -2.49
N ASP A 99 -48.42 -3.10 -1.33
CA ASP A 99 -49.48 -2.09 -1.19
C ASP A 99 -49.20 -0.82 -2.00
N LYS A 100 -47.93 -0.53 -2.30
CA LYS A 100 -47.51 0.67 -3.02
C LYS A 100 -47.34 0.45 -4.52
N THR A 101 -46.82 -0.70 -4.91
CA THR A 101 -46.41 -0.98 -6.29
C THR A 101 -47.20 -2.11 -6.94
N GLY A 102 -47.89 -2.94 -6.15
CA GLY A 102 -48.53 -4.19 -6.60
C GLY A 102 -47.56 -5.37 -6.72
N ILE A 103 -46.28 -5.20 -6.43
CA ILE A 103 -45.26 -6.26 -6.49
C ILE A 103 -45.25 -7.00 -5.15
N ALA A 104 -45.62 -8.28 -5.17
CA ALA A 104 -45.77 -9.08 -3.96
C ALA A 104 -44.43 -9.57 -3.36
N ASP A 105 -43.42 -9.73 -4.21
CA ASP A 105 -42.10 -10.27 -3.87
C ASP A 105 -41.09 -9.74 -4.89
N VAL A 106 -40.03 -9.08 -4.42
CA VAL A 106 -38.96 -8.58 -5.27
C VAL A 106 -37.82 -9.60 -5.32
N THR A 107 -37.41 -9.96 -6.53
CA THR A 107 -36.36 -10.95 -6.83
C THR A 107 -35.44 -10.40 -7.91
N GLY A 108 -34.32 -11.07 -8.21
CA GLY A 108 -33.44 -10.68 -9.31
C GLY A 108 -34.17 -10.48 -10.66
N ALA A 109 -35.26 -11.24 -10.89
CA ALA A 109 -36.03 -11.16 -12.13
C ALA A 109 -36.84 -9.87 -12.30
N ASN A 110 -37.22 -9.19 -11.21
CA ASN A 110 -38.05 -7.97 -11.24
C ASN A 110 -37.45 -6.79 -10.45
N ALA A 111 -36.24 -6.92 -9.88
CA ALA A 111 -35.56 -5.87 -9.13
C ALA A 111 -35.45 -4.54 -9.90
N ALA A 112 -35.29 -4.61 -11.23
CA ALA A 112 -35.27 -3.44 -12.09
C ALA A 112 -36.57 -2.61 -11.98
N GLU A 113 -37.70 -3.21 -11.65
CA GLU A 113 -38.96 -2.50 -11.45
C GLU A 113 -38.95 -1.63 -10.18
N ILE A 114 -38.03 -1.85 -9.25
CA ILE A 114 -37.80 -0.98 -8.09
C ILE A 114 -36.69 0.02 -8.42
N TYR A 115 -35.49 -0.44 -8.75
CA TYR A 115 -34.28 0.40 -8.89
C TYR A 115 -34.21 1.30 -10.14
N THR A 116 -35.09 1.15 -11.13
CA THR A 116 -35.04 1.97 -12.37
C THR A 116 -36.11 3.05 -12.46
N LYS A 117 -36.89 3.25 -11.39
CA LYS A 117 -37.94 4.27 -11.31
C LYS A 117 -38.02 4.83 -9.90
N GLN A 118 -38.52 6.06 -9.79
CA GLN A 118 -38.84 6.66 -8.49
C GLN A 118 -40.12 6.04 -7.94
N ASN A 119 -40.03 5.35 -6.82
CA ASN A 119 -41.13 4.65 -6.15
C ASN A 119 -41.89 5.56 -5.17
N GLY A 120 -41.25 6.63 -4.67
CA GLY A 120 -41.87 7.66 -3.83
C GLY A 120 -41.23 7.77 -2.45
N TYR A 121 -41.80 8.68 -1.63
CA TYR A 121 -41.21 9.05 -0.35
C TYR A 121 -41.16 7.88 0.64
N GLY A 122 -39.95 7.48 1.06
CA GLY A 122 -39.74 6.46 2.09
C GLY A 122 -38.52 5.56 1.85
N PHE A 123 -38.31 4.64 2.79
CA PHE A 123 -37.37 3.53 2.66
C PHE A 123 -38.04 2.33 1.98
N TRP A 124 -37.33 1.71 1.05
CA TRP A 124 -37.75 0.49 0.35
C TRP A 124 -36.83 -0.65 0.76
N VAL A 125 -37.34 -1.58 1.57
CA VAL A 125 -36.56 -2.66 2.18
C VAL A 125 -36.89 -3.98 1.47
N LEU A 126 -35.92 -4.52 0.74
CA LEU A 126 -36.02 -5.73 -0.09
C LEU A 126 -35.38 -6.92 0.63
N TYR A 127 -36.07 -8.07 0.60
CA TYR A 127 -35.61 -9.30 1.24
C TYR A 127 -35.14 -10.29 0.17
N ASP A 128 -33.84 -10.29 -0.13
CA ASP A 128 -33.25 -11.11 -1.19
C ASP A 128 -33.07 -12.56 -0.73
N THR A 129 -34.14 -13.34 -0.82
CA THR A 129 -34.25 -14.66 -0.19
C THR A 129 -33.21 -15.66 -0.71
N ASP A 130 -32.86 -15.59 -1.99
CA ASP A 130 -31.95 -16.52 -2.68
C ASP A 130 -30.65 -15.87 -3.18
N GLY A 131 -30.46 -14.58 -2.89
CA GLY A 131 -29.32 -13.78 -3.31
C GLY A 131 -29.36 -13.36 -4.78
N SER A 132 -30.49 -13.54 -5.48
CA SER A 132 -30.63 -13.24 -6.90
C SER A 132 -30.61 -11.75 -7.20
N ILE A 133 -31.05 -10.88 -6.28
CA ILE A 133 -30.92 -9.43 -6.48
C ILE A 133 -29.44 -9.04 -6.48
N LEU A 134 -28.64 -9.59 -5.57
CA LEU A 134 -27.20 -9.34 -5.54
C LEU A 134 -26.48 -9.89 -6.77
N GLU A 135 -26.69 -11.16 -7.12
CA GLU A 135 -25.98 -11.82 -8.23
C GLU A 135 -26.46 -11.34 -9.61
N ASP A 136 -27.77 -11.35 -9.85
CA ASP A 136 -28.33 -11.14 -11.19
C ASP A 136 -28.50 -9.66 -11.53
N PHE A 137 -28.83 -8.82 -10.54
CA PHE A 137 -29.08 -7.38 -10.77
C PHE A 137 -27.84 -6.52 -10.49
N PHE A 138 -27.19 -6.68 -9.32
CA PHE A 138 -26.00 -5.90 -8.98
C PHE A 138 -24.69 -6.50 -9.50
N GLY A 139 -24.69 -7.77 -9.90
CA GLY A 139 -23.48 -8.45 -10.38
C GLY A 139 -22.43 -8.69 -9.29
N VAL A 140 -22.85 -8.72 -8.02
CA VAL A 140 -21.96 -8.95 -6.87
C VAL A 140 -22.21 -10.34 -6.27
N PRO A 141 -21.17 -11.00 -5.72
CA PRO A 141 -21.33 -12.34 -5.18
C PRO A 141 -22.17 -12.35 -3.90
N LYS A 142 -23.31 -13.07 -3.90
CA LYS A 142 -24.14 -13.27 -2.70
C LYS A 142 -23.43 -13.98 -1.55
N SER A 143 -22.31 -14.64 -1.82
CA SER A 143 -21.48 -15.26 -0.78
C SER A 143 -20.58 -14.29 -0.04
N ALA A 144 -20.33 -13.08 -0.58
CA ALA A 144 -19.43 -12.09 0.03
C ALA A 144 -20.13 -10.78 0.43
N VAL A 145 -21.30 -10.47 -0.15
CA VAL A 145 -22.08 -9.26 0.18
C VAL A 145 -23.27 -9.62 1.04
N LEU A 146 -23.39 -9.00 2.22
CA LEU A 146 -24.47 -9.27 3.19
C LEU A 146 -25.71 -8.39 2.98
N GLY A 147 -25.51 -7.20 2.43
CA GLY A 147 -26.56 -6.26 2.08
C GLY A 147 -26.01 -5.13 1.23
N ILE A 148 -26.91 -4.31 0.70
CA ILE A 148 -26.58 -3.04 0.05
C ILE A 148 -27.69 -2.04 0.39
N ALA A 149 -27.31 -0.86 0.87
CA ALA A 149 -28.25 0.22 1.08
C ALA A 149 -27.66 1.60 0.78
N PHE A 150 -28.50 2.51 0.29
CA PHE A 150 -28.09 3.88 -0.03
C PHE A 150 -29.30 4.80 -0.27
N PRO A 151 -29.15 6.13 -0.10
CA PRO A 151 -30.08 7.10 -0.66
C PRO A 151 -30.07 7.02 -2.18
N GLU A 152 -31.22 6.75 -2.79
CA GLU A 152 -31.34 6.56 -4.24
C GLU A 152 -31.62 7.89 -4.95
N ILE A 153 -32.50 8.70 -4.34
CA ILE A 153 -33.00 9.95 -4.92
C ILE A 153 -33.03 11.03 -3.83
N ALA A 154 -32.48 12.19 -4.19
CA ALA A 154 -32.64 13.44 -3.45
C ALA A 154 -33.27 14.51 -4.35
N ASP A 155 -33.96 15.47 -3.74
CA ASP A 155 -34.52 16.63 -4.44
C ASP A 155 -33.45 17.73 -4.67
N GLU A 156 -33.86 18.83 -5.32
CA GLU A 156 -32.99 19.97 -5.62
C GLU A 156 -32.47 20.73 -4.39
N ASN A 157 -33.03 20.47 -3.21
CA ASN A 157 -32.63 21.07 -1.94
C ASN A 157 -31.75 20.11 -1.11
N ASN A 158 -31.21 19.06 -1.74
CA ASN A 158 -30.46 17.97 -1.11
C ASN A 158 -31.27 17.18 -0.07
N VAL A 159 -32.60 17.16 -0.18
CA VAL A 159 -33.45 16.36 0.71
C VAL A 159 -33.62 14.96 0.14
N ILE A 160 -33.28 13.94 0.90
CA ILE A 160 -33.51 12.55 0.52
C ILE A 160 -35.01 12.32 0.46
N ILE A 161 -35.46 11.77 -0.66
CA ILE A 161 -36.85 11.39 -0.86
C ILE A 161 -37.00 9.87 -0.96
N GLU A 162 -36.01 9.15 -1.43
CA GLU A 162 -36.09 7.70 -1.62
C GLU A 162 -34.75 7.07 -1.28
N ALA A 163 -34.78 6.01 -0.48
CA ALA A 163 -33.63 5.15 -0.22
C ALA A 163 -34.06 3.69 -0.30
N THR A 164 -33.12 2.84 -0.70
CA THR A 164 -33.36 1.42 -0.88
C THR A 164 -32.34 0.63 -0.07
N ALA A 165 -32.78 -0.48 0.51
CA ALA A 165 -31.94 -1.44 1.21
C ALA A 165 -32.31 -2.85 0.74
N VAL A 166 -31.32 -3.65 0.34
CA VAL A 166 -31.48 -5.07 0.05
C VAL A 166 -30.71 -5.89 1.07
N LEU A 167 -31.37 -6.86 1.69
CA LEU A 167 -30.81 -7.72 2.73
C LEU A 167 -30.70 -9.13 2.21
N ASN A 168 -29.50 -9.72 2.32
CA ASN A 168 -29.21 -11.04 1.77
C ASN A 168 -29.74 -12.16 2.67
N GLY A 169 -30.89 -12.72 2.31
CA GLY A 169 -31.49 -13.86 2.97
C GLY A 169 -30.79 -15.19 2.70
N TRP A 170 -29.96 -15.28 1.65
CA TRP A 170 -29.20 -16.49 1.32
C TRP A 170 -28.00 -16.70 2.25
N ASN A 171 -27.39 -15.61 2.72
CA ASN A 171 -26.16 -15.65 3.54
C ASN A 171 -26.47 -15.48 5.03
N VAL A 172 -27.34 -16.33 5.58
CA VAL A 172 -27.64 -16.38 7.02
C VAL A 172 -27.07 -17.67 7.60
N TYR A 173 -26.36 -17.56 8.73
CA TYR A 173 -25.76 -18.72 9.36
C TYR A 173 -26.80 -19.63 10.03
N VAL A 174 -26.59 -20.94 9.91
CA VAL A 174 -27.49 -21.98 10.45
C VAL A 174 -27.67 -21.93 11.97
N ASN A 175 -26.76 -21.28 12.70
CA ASN A 175 -26.87 -21.09 14.15
C ASN A 175 -27.68 -19.84 14.52
N ASP A 176 -28.04 -18.98 13.56
CA ASP A 176 -28.81 -17.75 13.79
C ASP A 176 -30.32 -18.00 13.70
N THR A 177 -30.81 -18.92 14.51
CA THR A 177 -32.22 -19.38 14.44
C THR A 177 -33.24 -18.30 14.80
N GLU A 178 -32.80 -17.19 15.39
CA GLU A 178 -33.64 -16.05 15.74
C GLU A 178 -33.35 -14.81 14.89
N GLY A 179 -32.34 -14.85 14.02
CA GLY A 179 -31.92 -13.68 13.22
C GLY A 179 -31.26 -12.56 14.05
N ASN A 180 -30.72 -12.88 15.23
CA ASN A 180 -30.08 -11.89 16.12
C ASN A 180 -28.68 -11.49 15.63
N GLN A 181 -28.02 -12.32 14.83
CA GLN A 181 -26.70 -12.01 14.26
C GLN A 181 -26.86 -11.24 12.95
N VAL A 182 -27.78 -11.66 12.07
CA VAL A 182 -28.11 -10.93 10.84
C VAL A 182 -28.77 -9.58 11.11
N ALA A 183 -29.37 -9.36 12.29
CA ALA A 183 -29.86 -8.06 12.72
C ALA A 183 -28.77 -6.96 12.69
N GLY A 184 -27.49 -7.31 12.87
CA GLY A 184 -26.36 -6.40 12.68
C GLY A 184 -26.28 -5.86 11.26
N VAL A 185 -26.47 -6.73 10.26
CA VAL A 185 -26.51 -6.35 8.85
C VAL A 185 -27.66 -5.38 8.59
N PHE A 186 -28.87 -5.67 9.10
CA PHE A 186 -30.02 -4.79 8.91
C PHE A 186 -29.75 -3.39 9.49
N THR A 187 -29.23 -3.33 10.71
CA THR A 187 -28.96 -2.06 11.41
C THR A 187 -27.89 -1.25 10.68
N HIS A 188 -26.82 -1.90 10.23
CA HIS A 188 -25.74 -1.30 9.43
C HIS A 188 -26.24 -0.74 8.10
N GLU A 189 -26.92 -1.55 7.29
CA GLU A 189 -27.43 -1.14 5.97
C GLU A 189 -28.43 0.02 6.10
N PHE A 190 -29.26 0.02 7.13
CA PHE A 190 -30.17 1.14 7.36
C PHE A 190 -29.41 2.43 7.70
N GLY A 191 -28.25 2.35 8.36
CA GLY A 191 -27.35 3.48 8.52
C GLY A 191 -26.93 4.10 7.19
N HIS A 192 -26.57 3.28 6.19
CA HIS A 192 -26.28 3.78 4.84
C HIS A 192 -27.50 4.43 4.18
N ALA A 193 -28.68 3.83 4.28
CA ALA A 193 -29.91 4.44 3.76
C ALA A 193 -30.25 5.79 4.45
N ILE A 194 -29.81 5.97 5.69
CA ILE A 194 -29.89 7.23 6.47
C ILE A 194 -28.84 8.26 6.03
N ASN A 195 -27.93 7.87 5.13
CA ASN A 195 -26.77 8.60 4.60
C ASN A 195 -25.54 8.61 5.54
N LEU A 196 -25.35 7.57 6.35
CA LEU A 196 -24.15 7.39 7.16
C LEU A 196 -23.07 6.59 6.41
N SER A 197 -21.83 7.03 6.53
CA SER A 197 -20.65 6.26 6.15
C SER A 197 -20.24 5.28 7.25
N HIS A 198 -19.22 4.43 7.04
CA HIS A 198 -18.79 3.54 8.13
C HIS A 198 -18.05 4.27 9.23
N SER A 199 -18.03 3.68 10.41
CA SER A 199 -17.18 4.11 11.53
C SER A 199 -15.79 3.48 11.45
N GLN A 200 -14.78 4.17 11.99
CA GLN A 200 -13.38 3.72 12.04
C GLN A 200 -12.71 4.05 13.37
N THR A 201 -13.37 3.80 14.50
CA THR A 201 -12.81 4.07 15.84
C THR A 201 -12.22 2.82 16.48
N ASN A 202 -12.91 1.68 16.44
CA ASN A 202 -12.54 0.46 17.14
C ASN A 202 -12.74 -0.84 16.33
N GLY A 203 -13.59 -0.87 15.31
CA GLY A 203 -13.98 -2.14 14.67
C GLY A 203 -12.82 -2.93 14.08
N GLN A 204 -11.74 -2.24 13.69
CA GLN A 204 -10.49 -2.90 13.30
C GLN A 204 -9.83 -3.67 14.46
N LEU A 205 -9.88 -3.14 15.67
CA LEU A 205 -9.43 -3.82 16.89
C LEU A 205 -10.27 -5.08 17.14
N GLY A 206 -11.58 -4.98 16.89
CA GLY A 206 -12.55 -6.06 17.11
C GLY A 206 -12.44 -7.21 16.10
N TYR A 207 -12.08 -6.95 14.84
CA TYR A 207 -12.17 -7.96 13.77
C TYR A 207 -10.86 -8.38 13.13
N ILE A 208 -9.84 -7.51 13.04
CA ILE A 208 -8.65 -7.80 12.24
C ILE A 208 -7.34 -7.84 13.03
N SER A 209 -7.32 -7.21 14.21
CA SER A 209 -6.13 -7.21 15.07
C SER A 209 -5.76 -8.61 15.56
N ASN A 210 -4.52 -9.03 15.36
CA ASN A 210 -4.03 -10.35 15.75
C ASN A 210 -2.64 -10.27 16.41
N THR A 211 -2.13 -11.40 16.93
CA THR A 211 -0.88 -11.40 17.70
C THR A 211 0.38 -11.15 16.86
N PHE A 212 0.30 -11.28 15.53
CA PHE A 212 1.42 -11.06 14.61
C PHE A 212 1.35 -9.66 13.98
N GLU A 213 0.14 -9.12 13.81
CA GLU A 213 -0.15 -7.76 13.34
C GLU A 213 -1.12 -7.09 14.32
N PRO A 214 -0.64 -6.71 15.53
CA PRO A 214 -1.48 -6.13 16.55
C PRO A 214 -1.85 -4.68 16.22
N LEU A 215 -3.09 -4.30 16.51
CA LEU A 215 -3.60 -2.93 16.44
C LEU A 215 -3.84 -2.35 17.83
N TYR A 216 -3.85 -1.02 17.92
CA TYR A 216 -3.78 -0.28 19.17
C TYR A 216 -4.91 0.75 19.26
N PRO A 217 -5.54 0.95 20.43
CA PRO A 217 -6.49 2.05 20.67
C PRO A 217 -5.73 3.37 20.90
N GLY A 218 -4.81 3.74 20.00
CA GLY A 218 -3.86 4.85 20.13
C GLY A 218 -2.68 4.71 19.18
N VAL A 219 -1.66 5.55 19.36
CA VAL A 219 -0.44 5.51 18.53
C VAL A 219 0.44 4.33 18.98
N ALA A 220 0.76 3.43 18.05
CA ALA A 220 1.62 2.28 18.31
C ALA A 220 3.00 2.71 18.83
N GLY A 221 3.54 1.98 19.82
CA GLY A 221 4.84 2.30 20.44
C GLY A 221 4.81 3.41 21.50
N CYS A 222 3.68 4.09 21.71
CA CYS A 222 3.54 5.17 22.68
C CYS A 222 2.97 4.71 24.05
N GLY A 223 3.32 3.49 24.48
CA GLY A 223 2.90 2.94 25.77
C GLY A 223 1.42 2.53 25.84
N VAL A 224 0.77 2.34 24.69
CA VAL A 224 -0.58 1.78 24.57
C VAL A 224 -0.48 0.29 24.30
N GLU A 225 -1.23 -0.52 25.05
CA GLU A 225 -1.28 -1.96 24.86
C GLU A 225 -2.20 -2.33 23.67
N PRO A 226 -1.84 -3.36 22.88
CA PRO A 226 -2.67 -3.78 21.77
C PRO A 226 -3.95 -4.45 22.24
N ILE A 227 -5.00 -4.30 21.42
CA ILE A 227 -6.27 -5.03 21.57
C ILE A 227 -6.41 -5.96 20.38
N HIS A 228 -6.75 -7.21 20.61
CA HIS A 228 -6.84 -8.26 19.61
C HIS A 228 -8.31 -8.55 19.29
N ALA A 229 -8.58 -9.10 18.10
CA ALA A 229 -9.92 -9.44 17.66
C ALA A 229 -10.65 -10.32 18.69
N TYR A 230 -11.95 -10.10 18.88
CA TYR A 230 -12.71 -10.69 19.99
C TYR A 230 -12.72 -12.23 19.98
N ASN A 231 -12.47 -12.84 18.81
CA ASN A 231 -12.44 -14.28 18.59
C ASN A 231 -11.04 -14.82 18.25
N TRP A 232 -9.97 -14.02 18.40
CA TRP A 232 -8.61 -14.48 18.10
C TRP A 232 -8.13 -15.50 19.14
N PRO A 233 -7.63 -16.69 18.71
CA PRO A 233 -7.17 -17.73 19.64
C PRO A 233 -5.87 -17.34 20.35
N ASP A 234 -5.73 -17.77 21.60
CA ASP A 234 -4.56 -17.51 22.47
C ASP A 234 -3.44 -18.57 22.34
N TRP A 235 -3.53 -19.47 21.36
CA TRP A 235 -2.62 -20.61 21.25
C TRP A 235 -1.20 -20.23 20.80
N TYR A 236 -1.06 -19.12 20.06
CA TYR A 236 0.22 -18.64 19.54
C TYR A 236 0.93 -17.70 20.51
N ALA A 237 0.18 -16.80 21.15
CA ALA A 237 0.67 -15.85 22.13
C ALA A 237 -0.50 -15.36 23.02
N PRO A 238 -0.23 -14.82 24.23
CA PRO A 238 -1.27 -14.20 25.05
C PRO A 238 -2.02 -13.11 24.29
N THR A 239 -3.35 -13.12 24.39
CA THR A 239 -4.23 -12.14 23.73
C THR A 239 -4.88 -11.21 24.75
N ASN A 240 -5.16 -9.99 24.30
CA ASN A 240 -6.04 -9.04 24.97
C ASN A 240 -7.30 -8.87 24.11
N PRO A 241 -8.28 -9.77 24.20
CA PRO A 241 -9.42 -9.80 23.28
C PRO A 241 -10.34 -8.60 23.49
N ALA A 242 -10.76 -7.97 22.40
CA ALA A 242 -11.78 -6.94 22.38
C ALA A 242 -13.11 -7.47 22.94
N ASP A 243 -13.82 -6.63 23.69
CA ASP A 243 -15.24 -6.84 23.93
C ASP A 243 -16.00 -6.55 22.62
N PRO A 244 -16.81 -7.48 22.07
CA PRO A 244 -17.58 -7.24 20.85
C PRO A 244 -18.43 -5.96 20.88
N GLU A 245 -18.87 -5.53 22.06
CA GLU A 245 -19.69 -4.31 22.23
C GLU A 245 -18.98 -3.01 21.86
N ILE A 246 -17.65 -3.00 21.71
CA ILE A 246 -16.88 -1.82 21.27
C ILE A 246 -16.94 -1.62 19.75
N ILE A 247 -17.41 -2.63 19.00
CA ILE A 247 -17.48 -2.62 17.55
C ILE A 247 -18.67 -1.77 17.13
N GLU A 248 -18.40 -0.79 16.29
CA GLU A 248 -19.43 0.12 15.80
C GLU A 248 -20.40 -0.60 14.87
N THR A 249 -21.69 -0.29 15.01
CA THR A 249 -22.74 -0.70 14.09
C THR A 249 -22.32 -0.39 12.66
N MET A 250 -21.77 0.81 12.44
CA MET A 250 -21.39 1.23 11.10
C MET A 250 -20.03 0.69 10.64
N PHE A 251 -19.22 -0.05 11.40
CA PHE A 251 -17.95 -0.60 10.90
C PHE A 251 -18.16 -1.53 9.67
N PRO A 252 -17.32 -1.48 8.61
CA PRO A 252 -17.62 -2.09 7.30
C PRO A 252 -17.79 -3.60 7.29
N PHE A 253 -17.14 -4.29 8.23
CA PHE A 253 -17.09 -5.74 8.27
C PHE A 253 -17.96 -6.24 9.39
N ILE A 254 -18.75 -7.26 9.07
CA ILE A 254 -19.65 -7.90 10.02
C ILE A 254 -19.36 -9.39 10.00
N SER A 255 -18.90 -9.93 11.13
CA SER A 255 -18.88 -11.38 11.34
C SER A 255 -20.26 -11.79 11.85
N HIS A 256 -21.21 -11.98 10.93
CA HIS A 256 -22.61 -12.34 11.21
C HIS A 256 -22.81 -13.81 11.65
N ASN A 257 -21.75 -14.42 12.22
CA ASN A 257 -21.70 -15.79 12.73
C ASN A 257 -21.25 -15.89 14.20
N GLY A 258 -21.31 -14.78 14.94
CA GLY A 258 -21.02 -14.78 16.37
C GLY A 258 -21.41 -13.49 17.06
N ALA A 259 -20.72 -13.20 18.16
CA ALA A 259 -21.00 -12.05 19.01
C ALA A 259 -20.81 -10.71 18.29
N GLY A 260 -19.91 -10.61 17.31
CA GLY A 260 -19.70 -9.38 16.53
C GLY A 260 -20.95 -8.93 15.77
N GLY A 261 -21.63 -9.85 15.06
CA GLY A 261 -22.88 -9.54 14.36
C GLY A 261 -24.01 -9.10 15.31
N THR A 262 -24.08 -9.69 16.50
CA THR A 262 -25.04 -9.26 17.53
C THR A 262 -24.69 -7.89 18.12
N ALA A 263 -23.42 -7.61 18.41
CA ALA A 263 -22.99 -6.32 18.94
C ALA A 263 -23.28 -5.17 17.95
N GLN A 264 -22.96 -5.37 16.67
CA GLN A 264 -23.26 -4.42 15.60
C GLN A 264 -24.76 -4.25 15.30
N SER A 265 -25.64 -5.03 15.94
CA SER A 265 -27.08 -4.80 15.89
C SER A 265 -27.55 -3.70 16.84
N THR A 266 -26.64 -3.05 17.57
CA THR A 266 -26.96 -2.03 18.58
C THR A 266 -26.19 -0.73 18.36
N VAL A 267 -26.89 0.40 18.41
CA VAL A 267 -26.28 1.73 18.31
C VAL A 267 -25.87 2.18 19.72
N ASN A 268 -24.85 1.52 20.28
CA ASN A 268 -24.41 1.65 21.68
C ASN A 268 -23.16 2.55 21.83
N VAL A 269 -22.21 2.48 20.89
CA VAL A 269 -20.97 3.27 20.88
C VAL A 269 -21.23 4.75 20.59
N LEU A 270 -20.33 5.61 21.05
CA LEU A 270 -20.50 7.06 20.87
C LEU A 270 -20.38 7.48 19.40
N ASP A 271 -19.45 6.89 18.63
CA ASP A 271 -19.20 7.27 17.24
C ASP A 271 -20.44 7.15 16.34
N ASP A 272 -21.19 6.03 16.42
CA ASP A 272 -22.44 5.85 15.67
C ASP A 272 -23.52 6.87 16.09
N LYS A 273 -23.67 7.10 17.39
CA LYS A 273 -24.63 8.09 17.95
C LYS A 273 -24.31 9.50 17.47
N VAL A 274 -23.03 9.86 17.44
CA VAL A 274 -22.54 11.15 16.95
C VAL A 274 -22.78 11.26 15.45
N SER A 275 -22.50 10.21 14.69
CA SER A 275 -22.66 10.19 13.23
C SER A 275 -24.10 10.50 12.81
N ILE A 276 -25.11 9.82 13.38
CA ILE A 276 -26.51 10.14 13.10
C ILE A 276 -26.92 11.53 13.62
N SER A 277 -26.41 11.94 14.79
CA SER A 277 -26.72 13.25 15.38
C SER A 277 -26.12 14.41 14.59
N ASN A 278 -25.03 14.19 13.86
CA ASN A 278 -24.44 15.19 12.97
C ASN A 278 -25.36 15.49 11.77
N LEU A 279 -26.05 14.49 11.24
CA LEU A 279 -26.99 14.67 10.13
C LEU A 279 -28.36 15.19 10.60
N TYR A 280 -28.84 14.69 11.74
CA TYR A 280 -30.18 14.96 12.24
C TYR A 280 -30.16 15.54 13.67
N PRO A 281 -29.50 16.68 13.91
CA PRO A 281 -29.24 17.16 15.27
C PRO A 281 -30.51 17.67 15.97
N THR A 282 -30.71 17.21 17.21
CA THR A 282 -31.62 17.91 18.15
C THR A 282 -31.04 19.27 18.55
N ASP A 283 -31.89 20.17 19.06
CA ASP A 283 -31.41 21.46 19.59
C ASP A 283 -30.51 21.29 20.84
N ALA A 284 -30.75 20.23 21.62
CA ALA A 284 -29.89 19.86 22.74
C ALA A 284 -28.49 19.43 22.24
N TYR A 285 -28.40 18.62 21.19
CA TYR A 285 -27.12 18.19 20.62
C TYR A 285 -26.24 19.37 20.16
N LYS A 286 -26.84 20.37 19.51
CA LYS A 286 -26.13 21.58 19.01
C LYS A 286 -25.46 22.41 20.11
N THR A 287 -25.91 22.28 21.36
CA THR A 287 -25.45 23.15 22.47
C THR A 287 -24.89 22.37 23.67
N GLY A 288 -25.20 21.08 23.79
CA GLY A 288 -24.91 20.26 24.94
C GLY A 288 -23.57 19.54 24.91
N PHE A 289 -22.88 19.50 23.77
CA PHE A 289 -21.65 18.72 23.60
C PHE A 289 -20.46 19.59 23.17
N GLY A 290 -19.26 19.08 23.41
CA GLY A 290 -18.03 19.67 22.90
C GLY A 290 -17.71 19.21 21.49
N ALA A 291 -16.81 19.93 20.83
CA ALA A 291 -16.27 19.56 19.53
C ALA A 291 -14.78 19.89 19.46
N ILE A 292 -14.06 19.19 18.58
CA ILE A 292 -12.69 19.47 18.16
C ILE A 292 -12.69 19.64 16.64
N GLU A 293 -12.00 20.64 16.12
CA GLU A 293 -11.79 20.78 14.67
C GLU A 293 -10.37 21.28 14.38
N GLY A 294 -9.89 21.02 13.17
CA GLY A 294 -8.57 21.43 12.73
C GLY A 294 -8.31 20.99 11.29
N LYS A 295 -7.05 21.08 10.88
CA LYS A 295 -6.59 20.56 9.59
C LYS A 295 -5.36 19.69 9.78
N LEU A 296 -5.34 18.55 9.09
CA LEU A 296 -4.14 17.75 8.91
C LEU A 296 -3.31 18.30 7.75
N ARG A 297 -2.02 18.52 7.99
CA ARG A 297 -1.06 19.02 7.00
C ARG A 297 0.15 18.11 6.86
N LEU A 298 0.79 18.20 5.70
CA LEU A 298 2.12 17.64 5.48
C LEU A 298 3.17 18.41 6.30
N LYS A 299 4.36 17.84 6.43
CA LYS A 299 5.49 18.43 7.18
C LYS A 299 5.92 19.83 6.75
N ASP A 300 5.47 20.30 5.58
CA ASP A 300 5.67 21.69 5.13
C ASP A 300 4.81 22.70 5.90
N GLY A 301 3.90 22.22 6.75
CA GLY A 301 3.00 23.02 7.58
C GLY A 301 1.93 23.78 6.78
N GLN A 302 1.77 23.50 5.49
CA GLN A 302 0.90 24.27 4.58
C GLN A 302 0.00 23.40 3.73
N THR A 303 0.54 22.32 3.15
CA THR A 303 -0.20 21.44 2.25
C THR A 303 -1.13 20.56 3.05
N GLU A 304 -2.43 20.70 2.82
CA GLU A 304 -3.45 19.91 3.49
C GLU A 304 -3.47 18.45 2.99
N TYR A 305 -3.77 17.50 3.89
CA TYR A 305 -3.75 16.08 3.58
C TYR A 305 -5.07 15.38 3.95
N SER A 306 -5.72 14.81 2.94
CA SER A 306 -7.03 14.16 3.04
C SER A 306 -6.91 12.65 3.20
N GLY A 307 -7.95 12.01 3.74
CA GLY A 307 -8.11 10.56 3.70
C GLY A 307 -7.51 9.80 4.89
N VAL A 308 -7.02 10.50 5.92
CA VAL A 308 -6.46 9.91 7.15
C VAL A 308 -7.50 9.97 8.26
N ASN A 309 -7.56 8.95 9.11
CA ASN A 309 -8.47 8.90 10.24
C ASN A 309 -7.93 9.76 11.39
N ILE A 310 -8.79 10.59 11.98
CA ILE A 310 -8.48 11.39 13.16
C ILE A 310 -9.42 10.94 14.27
N ILE A 311 -8.87 10.42 15.38
CA ILE A 311 -9.66 9.90 16.49
C ILE A 311 -9.50 10.80 17.71
N ALA A 312 -10.62 11.22 18.29
CA ALA A 312 -10.68 11.75 19.64
C ALA A 312 -11.09 10.62 20.61
N ARG A 313 -10.19 10.24 21.52
CA ARG A 313 -10.41 9.12 22.46
C ARG A 313 -10.40 9.61 23.90
N ASN A 314 -11.48 9.35 24.65
CA ASN A 314 -11.58 9.75 26.06
C ASN A 314 -10.58 8.96 26.91
N LEU A 315 -9.80 9.64 27.74
CA LEU A 315 -8.84 9.01 28.65
C LEU A 315 -9.51 8.16 29.76
N SER A 316 -10.77 8.44 30.10
CA SER A 316 -11.49 7.75 31.18
C SER A 316 -12.34 6.58 30.69
N ASP A 317 -12.73 6.58 29.42
CA ASP A 317 -13.54 5.53 28.78
C ASP A 317 -13.10 5.39 27.31
N PRO A 318 -11.89 4.85 27.08
CA PRO A 318 -11.24 4.94 25.78
C PRO A 318 -11.92 4.13 24.69
N LEU A 319 -12.74 3.12 25.02
CA LEU A 319 -13.33 2.25 24.00
C LEU A 319 -14.80 2.60 23.71
N MET A 320 -15.57 3.08 24.69
CA MET A 320 -16.99 3.42 24.45
C MET A 320 -17.21 4.92 24.20
N ASP A 321 -16.32 5.79 24.69
CA ASP A 321 -16.34 7.25 24.49
C ASP A 321 -15.16 7.67 23.59
N ALA A 322 -15.27 7.31 22.32
CA ALA A 322 -14.35 7.67 21.27
C ALA A 322 -15.13 7.97 19.98
N VAL A 323 -14.63 8.94 19.20
CA VAL A 323 -15.28 9.41 17.98
C VAL A 323 -14.19 9.69 16.94
N SER A 324 -14.42 9.28 15.69
CA SER A 324 -13.49 9.53 14.60
C SER A 324 -14.06 10.48 13.53
N ALA A 325 -13.16 11.12 12.80
CA ALA A 325 -13.46 11.88 11.60
C ALA A 325 -12.31 11.70 10.60
N GLN A 326 -12.63 11.47 9.33
CA GLN A 326 -11.62 11.44 8.28
C GLN A 326 -11.25 12.86 7.85
N SER A 327 -9.98 13.14 7.60
CA SER A 327 -9.58 14.42 7.01
C SER A 327 -10.18 14.56 5.60
N GLY A 328 -10.85 15.68 5.35
CA GLY A 328 -11.56 15.97 4.11
C GLY A 328 -12.91 15.25 3.95
N TYR A 329 -13.50 14.72 5.02
CA TYR A 329 -14.74 13.92 4.96
C TYR A 329 -15.94 14.59 4.26
N LEU A 330 -16.02 15.93 4.27
CA LEU A 330 -17.09 16.66 3.58
C LEU A 330 -16.85 16.80 2.08
N THR A 331 -15.61 17.08 1.67
CA THR A 331 -15.27 17.22 0.26
C THR A 331 -15.22 15.88 -0.45
N GLN A 332 -15.00 14.78 0.28
CA GLN A 332 -14.98 13.41 -0.26
C GLN A 332 -13.97 13.26 -1.42
N GLY A 333 -12.89 14.06 -1.42
CA GLY A 333 -11.93 14.15 -2.53
C GLY A 333 -12.46 14.81 -3.81
N LYS A 334 -13.69 15.35 -3.81
CA LYS A 334 -14.30 16.06 -4.95
C LYS A 334 -13.69 17.44 -5.18
N VAL A 335 -13.02 18.02 -4.18
CA VAL A 335 -12.48 19.39 -4.21
C VAL A 335 -11.10 19.46 -3.57
N GLY A 336 -10.04 19.41 -4.39
CA GLY A 336 -8.65 19.64 -3.98
C GLY A 336 -8.15 18.75 -2.82
N PRO A 337 -6.92 18.99 -2.34
CA PRO A 337 -6.50 18.51 -1.03
C PRO A 337 -7.26 19.29 0.06
N ASP A 338 -7.91 18.57 0.95
CA ASP A 338 -8.71 19.08 2.07
C ASP A 338 -8.37 18.31 3.34
N GLY A 339 -7.65 18.96 4.24
CA GLY A 339 -7.17 18.36 5.49
C GLY A 339 -8.14 18.59 6.63
N TYR A 340 -9.24 19.30 6.39
CA TYR A 340 -10.18 19.69 7.43
C TYR A 340 -10.87 18.48 8.04
N PHE A 341 -10.97 18.48 9.37
CA PHE A 341 -11.78 17.53 10.12
C PHE A 341 -12.54 18.25 11.23
N LYS A 342 -13.66 17.65 11.63
CA LYS A 342 -14.44 18.12 12.78
C LYS A 342 -15.08 16.93 13.48
N ILE A 343 -14.73 16.76 14.75
CA ILE A 343 -15.28 15.76 15.66
C ILE A 343 -16.26 16.47 16.59
N ASN A 344 -17.55 16.13 16.48
CA ASN A 344 -18.61 16.69 17.34
C ASN A 344 -19.01 15.69 18.43
N GLY A 345 -19.93 16.09 19.31
CA GLY A 345 -20.60 15.15 20.21
C GLY A 345 -19.74 14.66 21.39
N LEU A 346 -18.63 15.35 21.68
CA LEU A 346 -17.75 14.99 22.79
C LEU A 346 -18.40 15.29 24.13
N THR A 347 -18.27 14.36 25.06
CA THR A 347 -18.86 14.40 26.40
C THR A 347 -18.26 15.56 27.22
N PRO A 348 -19.05 16.58 27.60
CA PRO A 348 -18.53 17.72 28.35
C PRO A 348 -17.87 17.32 29.67
N GLY A 349 -16.72 17.91 29.98
CA GLY A 349 -15.93 17.65 31.19
C GLY A 349 -14.99 16.45 31.08
N GLN A 350 -15.09 15.63 30.03
CA GLN A 350 -14.13 14.57 29.73
C GLN A 350 -12.89 15.13 29.01
N SER A 351 -11.79 14.40 29.13
CA SER A 351 -10.51 14.75 28.52
C SER A 351 -10.17 13.75 27.41
N TYR A 352 -9.92 14.27 26.21
CA TYR A 352 -9.66 13.48 25.02
C TYR A 352 -8.21 13.63 24.58
N VAL A 353 -7.61 12.54 24.11
CA VAL A 353 -6.45 12.61 23.22
C VAL A 353 -6.93 12.63 21.78
N LEU A 354 -6.21 13.35 20.93
CA LEU A 354 -6.49 13.42 19.50
C LEU A 354 -5.27 12.83 18.77
N TYR A 355 -5.48 11.94 17.81
CA TYR A 355 -4.36 11.33 17.08
C TYR A 355 -4.73 10.93 15.66
N THR A 356 -3.70 10.78 14.82
CA THR A 356 -3.81 10.24 13.46
C THR A 356 -3.72 8.73 13.47
N GLU A 357 -4.50 8.08 12.62
CA GLU A 357 -4.49 6.63 12.46
C GLU A 357 -4.72 6.26 10.99
N GLU A 358 -4.00 5.24 10.53
CA GLU A 358 -4.22 4.71 9.19
C GLU A 358 -5.46 3.83 9.16
N ILE A 359 -6.31 4.01 8.15
CA ILE A 359 -7.48 3.17 7.96
C ILE A 359 -7.03 1.86 7.31
N GLN A 360 -6.96 0.80 8.10
CA GLN A 360 -6.51 -0.52 7.65
C GLN A 360 -7.41 -1.08 6.56
N VAL A 361 -8.72 -0.98 6.77
CA VAL A 361 -9.71 -1.53 5.86
C VAL A 361 -10.91 -0.63 5.76
N GLY A 362 -11.26 -0.37 4.50
CA GLY A 362 -12.52 0.24 4.15
C GLY A 362 -12.73 1.65 4.68
N GLY A 363 -11.91 2.65 4.29
CA GLY A 363 -12.16 4.08 4.47
C GLY A 363 -12.66 4.91 3.25
N TYR A 364 -13.77 5.65 3.44
CA TYR A 364 -14.59 6.45 2.48
C TYR A 364 -15.64 7.31 3.23
N PRO A 365 -15.98 8.51 2.81
CA PRO A 365 -16.15 8.89 1.41
C PRO A 365 -14.92 9.47 0.79
N THR A 366 -13.97 9.92 1.60
CA THR A 366 -12.67 10.32 1.09
C THR A 366 -11.84 9.06 0.90
N ARG A 367 -11.27 8.92 -0.31
CA ARG A 367 -10.31 7.86 -0.60
C ARG A 367 -9.29 7.78 0.53
N GLN A 368 -9.22 6.63 1.20
CA GLN A 368 -8.21 6.40 2.22
C GLN A 368 -6.81 6.63 1.65
N MET A 369 -6.00 7.35 2.41
CA MET A 369 -4.61 7.62 2.07
C MET A 369 -3.73 7.06 3.18
N PRO A 370 -2.60 6.42 2.86
CA PRO A 370 -1.68 5.94 3.87
C PRO A 370 -1.10 7.12 4.65
N ILE A 371 -0.67 6.87 5.87
CA ILE A 371 0.10 7.89 6.59
C ILE A 371 1.45 8.04 5.88
N VAL A 372 1.79 9.28 5.49
CA VAL A 372 3.03 9.60 4.75
C VAL A 372 4.23 9.89 5.65
N SER A 373 4.03 9.85 6.97
CA SER A 373 5.05 9.94 8.01
C SER A 373 4.78 8.91 9.11
N VAL A 374 4.80 9.30 10.38
CA VAL A 374 4.37 8.52 11.54
C VAL A 374 2.97 8.89 11.97
N ALA A 375 2.25 7.93 12.57
CA ALA A 375 1.07 8.24 13.35
C ALA A 375 1.48 8.99 14.61
N GLU A 376 0.69 9.98 15.03
CA GLU A 376 1.06 10.86 16.14
C GLU A 376 -0.15 11.38 16.92
N TYR A 377 0.10 11.69 18.19
CA TYR A 377 -0.82 12.45 19.01
C TYR A 377 -0.66 13.95 18.78
N TRP A 378 -1.78 14.65 18.84
CA TRP A 378 -1.80 16.11 18.92
C TRP A 378 -1.31 16.60 20.29
N ASN A 379 -0.52 17.67 20.30
CA ASN A 379 -0.15 18.38 21.51
C ASN A 379 -0.03 19.91 21.31
N GLU A 380 0.19 20.65 22.41
CA GLU A 380 0.27 22.13 22.36
C GLU A 380 1.49 22.67 21.60
N ASN A 381 2.51 21.84 21.37
CA ASN A 381 3.73 22.19 20.64
C ASN A 381 3.68 21.69 19.18
N GLU A 382 2.48 21.45 18.64
CA GLU A 382 2.28 20.91 17.29
C GLU A 382 3.17 21.56 16.22
N GLY A 383 3.89 20.75 15.47
CA GLY A 383 4.77 21.15 14.38
C GLY A 383 5.42 19.97 13.69
N SER A 384 6.21 20.22 12.66
CA SER A 384 6.86 19.13 11.92
C SER A 384 8.19 18.65 12.51
N ASP A 385 8.76 19.31 13.52
CA ASP A 385 10.06 18.90 14.08
C ASP A 385 9.88 17.82 15.16
N PRO A 386 10.32 16.56 14.91
CA PRO A 386 10.10 15.43 15.82
C PRO A 386 10.75 15.57 17.20
N VAL A 387 11.66 16.54 17.37
CA VAL A 387 12.32 16.82 18.66
C VAL A 387 11.43 17.66 19.56
N THR A 388 10.73 18.62 18.97
CA THR A 388 9.84 19.53 19.72
C THR A 388 8.41 19.04 19.76
N ASP A 389 8.02 18.26 18.75
CA ASP A 389 6.73 17.60 18.63
C ASP A 389 6.95 16.09 18.54
N ASN A 390 7.01 15.42 19.68
CA ASN A 390 7.22 13.97 19.69
C ASN A 390 5.90 13.25 19.39
N GLN A 391 5.91 12.24 18.51
CA GLN A 391 4.72 11.48 18.14
C GLN A 391 3.91 10.91 19.32
N CYS A 392 4.57 10.67 20.47
CA CYS A 392 3.95 10.13 21.68
C CYS A 392 3.53 11.19 22.71
N ASP A 393 3.95 12.44 22.54
CA ASP A 393 3.56 13.53 23.42
C ASP A 393 2.13 13.97 23.07
N PHE A 394 1.28 14.08 24.09
CA PHE A 394 -0.11 14.52 23.90
C PHE A 394 -0.50 15.58 24.93
N THR A 395 -1.32 16.54 24.51
CA THR A 395 -2.03 17.43 25.44
C THR A 395 -3.50 17.06 25.49
N PRO A 396 -4.06 16.66 26.65
CA PRO A 396 -5.48 16.36 26.76
C PRO A 396 -6.37 17.56 26.45
N ILE A 397 -7.35 17.37 25.58
CA ILE A 397 -8.34 18.38 25.24
C ILE A 397 -9.59 18.13 26.09
N VAL A 398 -9.90 19.07 26.98
CA VAL A 398 -11.15 19.02 27.77
C VAL A 398 -12.32 19.49 26.91
N ALA A 399 -13.30 18.62 26.70
CA ALA A 399 -14.52 18.94 25.97
C ALA A 399 -15.42 19.87 26.81
N GLU A 400 -15.95 20.93 26.20
CA GLU A 400 -16.84 21.89 26.84
C GLU A 400 -18.13 22.04 26.03
N ALA A 401 -19.29 21.99 26.69
CA ALA A 401 -20.58 22.08 26.04
C ALA A 401 -20.71 23.37 25.20
N GLY A 402 -21.08 23.22 23.93
CA GLY A 402 -21.27 24.30 22.98
C GLY A 402 -19.98 25.01 22.56
N LYS A 403 -18.81 24.41 22.82
CA LYS A 403 -17.50 24.94 22.43
C LYS A 403 -16.82 23.99 21.44
N THR A 404 -16.21 24.59 20.43
CA THR A 404 -15.27 23.90 19.53
C THR A 404 -13.84 24.30 19.90
N LYS A 405 -13.01 23.30 20.17
CA LYS A 405 -11.57 23.44 20.39
C LYS A 405 -10.85 23.32 19.05
N GLN A 406 -9.79 24.09 18.84
CA GLN A 406 -8.95 24.02 17.65
C GLN A 406 -7.75 23.11 17.95
N ALA A 407 -7.48 22.17 17.06
CA ALA A 407 -6.34 21.26 17.13
C ALA A 407 -5.91 20.94 15.69
N ASP A 408 -5.05 21.78 15.12
CA ASP A 408 -4.40 21.49 13.84
C ASP A 408 -3.37 20.37 14.04
N LEU A 409 -3.18 19.50 13.04
CA LEU A 409 -2.19 18.43 13.03
C LEU A 409 -1.20 18.63 11.88
N THR A 410 0.09 18.39 12.08
CA THR A 410 1.15 18.51 11.08
C THR A 410 2.06 17.30 11.16
N PHE A 411 2.10 16.50 10.09
CA PHE A 411 2.95 15.31 10.08
C PHE A 411 4.40 15.63 10.46
N ASN A 412 4.88 14.91 11.47
CA ASN A 412 6.26 14.93 11.90
C ASN A 412 7.24 14.61 10.75
N GLY A 413 8.38 15.28 10.73
CA GLY A 413 9.44 15.08 9.74
C GLY A 413 10.27 16.34 9.52
N TYR A 414 11.59 16.20 9.56
CA TYR A 414 12.48 17.34 9.33
C TYR A 414 12.30 17.94 7.93
N ASP A 415 12.37 19.26 7.84
CA ASP A 415 12.36 20.02 6.59
C ASP A 415 13.70 19.97 5.84
N ASP A 416 14.70 19.33 6.44
CA ASP A 416 16.07 19.28 5.96
C ASP A 416 16.78 17.93 6.13
N GLY A 417 17.95 17.80 5.49
CA GLY A 417 18.69 16.54 5.43
C GLY A 417 18.14 15.65 4.31
N ILE A 418 17.88 14.38 4.63
CA ILE A 418 17.38 13.41 3.66
C ILE A 418 15.93 13.70 3.33
N ASN A 419 15.63 13.72 2.03
CA ASN A 419 14.28 13.90 1.55
C ASN A 419 13.80 12.59 0.89
N PHE A 420 12.86 11.93 1.58
CA PHE A 420 12.25 10.66 1.20
C PHE A 420 10.86 10.92 0.60
N ARG A 421 10.62 10.49 -0.64
CA ARG A 421 9.37 10.81 -1.36
C ARG A 421 8.80 9.59 -2.07
N PRO A 422 7.50 9.26 -1.89
CA PRO A 422 6.83 8.33 -2.79
C PRO A 422 6.73 8.97 -4.19
N ILE A 423 7.05 8.19 -5.22
CA ILE A 423 6.97 8.63 -6.61
C ILE A 423 5.60 8.25 -7.20
N VAL A 424 5.28 6.95 -7.19
CA VAL A 424 4.05 6.34 -7.71
C VAL A 424 3.81 4.95 -7.11
N ASN A 425 2.57 4.49 -7.23
CA ASN A 425 2.24 3.07 -7.09
C ASN A 425 2.64 2.30 -8.37
N ALA A 426 3.94 2.11 -8.58
CA ALA A 426 4.49 1.37 -9.72
C ALA A 426 5.82 0.70 -9.35
N PHE A 427 6.32 -0.19 -10.20
CA PHE A 427 7.64 -0.81 -10.06
C PHE A 427 8.67 -0.03 -10.86
N LEU A 428 9.66 0.58 -10.20
CA LEU A 428 10.83 1.10 -10.89
C LEU A 428 11.81 -0.02 -11.23
N THR A 429 12.53 0.13 -12.34
CA THR A 429 13.60 -0.80 -12.74
C THR A 429 14.97 -0.15 -12.70
N ASP A 430 15.06 1.18 -12.83
CA ASP A 430 16.34 1.90 -12.86
C ASP A 430 16.23 3.40 -12.53
N LEU A 431 17.34 3.98 -12.08
CA LEU A 431 17.58 5.42 -11.91
C LEU A 431 18.79 5.83 -12.75
N ALA A 432 18.57 6.77 -13.66
CA ALA A 432 19.65 7.33 -14.45
C ALA A 432 20.70 7.93 -13.52
N LYS A 433 21.99 7.79 -13.85
CA LYS A 433 23.10 8.21 -12.98
C LYS A 433 23.11 9.72 -12.65
N ASN A 434 22.32 10.55 -13.34
CA ASN A 434 22.04 11.94 -12.95
C ASN A 434 21.18 12.09 -11.67
N GLY A 435 20.53 11.02 -11.20
CA GLY A 435 19.69 10.94 -10.01
C GLY A 435 18.31 11.59 -10.12
N ARG A 436 17.88 12.00 -11.32
CA ARG A 436 16.65 12.79 -11.56
C ARG A 436 15.68 12.18 -12.56
N SER A 437 16.09 11.12 -13.26
CA SER A 437 15.26 10.40 -14.21
C SER A 437 15.22 8.93 -13.79
N SER A 438 14.04 8.33 -13.83
CA SER A 438 13.80 6.93 -13.50
C SER A 438 12.87 6.31 -14.54
N MET A 439 12.84 4.99 -14.62
CA MET A 439 11.90 4.27 -15.47
C MET A 439 11.38 3.04 -14.74
N GLY A 440 10.30 2.47 -15.26
CA GLY A 440 9.73 1.27 -14.67
C GLY A 440 8.53 0.73 -15.43
N THR A 441 7.78 -0.13 -14.76
CA THR A 441 6.54 -0.71 -15.25
C THR A 441 5.37 -0.46 -14.29
N ILE A 442 4.19 -0.23 -14.86
CA ILE A 442 2.92 -0.10 -14.13
C ILE A 442 1.88 -0.97 -14.83
N MET A 443 1.39 -2.00 -14.13
CA MET A 443 0.41 -2.96 -14.70
C MET A 443 0.86 -3.54 -16.07
N GLY A 444 2.16 -3.77 -16.25
CA GLY A 444 2.75 -4.29 -17.49
C GLY A 444 3.09 -3.23 -18.55
N TYR A 445 2.75 -1.96 -18.35
CA TYR A 445 3.10 -0.87 -19.25
C TYR A 445 4.37 -0.15 -18.80
N GLY A 446 5.30 0.09 -19.72
CA GLY A 446 6.50 0.87 -19.43
C GLY A 446 6.20 2.35 -19.19
N PHE A 447 6.94 3.00 -18.30
CA PHE A 447 6.86 4.44 -18.08
C PHE A 447 8.24 5.05 -17.76
N THR A 448 8.31 6.38 -17.87
CA THR A 448 9.43 7.18 -17.37
C THR A 448 8.93 8.17 -16.34
N TRP A 449 9.80 8.51 -15.40
CA TRP A 449 9.62 9.57 -14.44
C TRP A 449 10.81 10.52 -14.49
N ASN A 450 10.55 11.81 -14.36
CA ASN A 450 11.58 12.80 -14.16
C ASN A 450 11.18 13.78 -13.05
N GLU A 451 12.15 14.12 -12.19
CA GLU A 451 11.95 14.97 -11.01
C GLU A 451 11.26 16.31 -11.33
N THR A 452 11.46 16.88 -12.53
CA THR A 452 10.83 18.15 -12.92
C THR A 452 9.68 18.00 -13.91
N LYS A 453 9.64 16.94 -14.73
CA LYS A 453 8.60 16.75 -15.75
C LYS A 453 7.44 15.87 -15.29
N GLY A 454 7.61 15.09 -14.22
CA GLY A 454 6.64 14.09 -13.78
C GLY A 454 6.68 12.82 -14.62
N PHE A 455 5.52 12.19 -14.80
CA PHE A 455 5.37 10.87 -15.43
C PHE A 455 4.99 10.93 -16.90
N GLU A 456 5.53 10.00 -17.68
CA GLU A 456 5.16 9.77 -19.07
C GLU A 456 5.12 8.27 -19.38
N MET A 457 4.00 7.80 -19.94
CA MET A 457 3.85 6.40 -20.37
C MET A 457 4.62 6.15 -21.67
N LEU A 458 5.30 5.01 -21.75
CA LEU A 458 5.92 4.55 -22.99
C LEU A 458 4.84 4.01 -23.96
N PRO A 459 5.13 3.98 -25.27
CA PRO A 459 4.20 3.40 -26.25
C PRO A 459 3.89 1.92 -25.97
N ASP A 460 2.69 1.47 -26.34
CA ASP A 460 2.16 0.12 -26.05
C ASP A 460 2.92 -1.03 -26.72
N TYR A 461 3.64 -0.76 -27.81
CA TYR A 461 4.50 -1.73 -28.51
C TYR A 461 5.92 -1.83 -27.90
N VAL A 462 6.18 -1.11 -26.80
CA VAL A 462 7.44 -1.12 -26.07
C VAL A 462 7.24 -1.79 -24.72
N THR A 463 8.06 -2.80 -24.42
CA THR A 463 8.08 -3.49 -23.13
C THR A 463 9.35 -3.11 -22.35
N ALA A 464 9.21 -2.97 -21.03
CA ALA A 464 10.23 -2.37 -20.17
C ALA A 464 10.54 -3.23 -18.91
N GLU A 465 10.27 -4.53 -18.93
CA GLU A 465 10.48 -5.44 -17.78
C GLU A 465 11.91 -5.39 -17.24
N THR A 466 12.90 -5.48 -18.11
CA THR A 466 14.34 -5.34 -17.79
C THR A 466 14.88 -3.96 -18.15
N GLY A 467 14.02 -2.95 -18.25
CA GLY A 467 14.38 -1.64 -18.76
C GLY A 467 15.51 -0.97 -17.97
N ARG A 468 16.45 -0.36 -18.69
CA ARG A 468 17.59 0.39 -18.14
C ARG A 468 17.78 1.71 -18.87
N MET A 469 18.45 2.67 -18.25
CA MET A 469 18.71 3.96 -18.84
C MET A 469 20.19 4.28 -18.89
N ASN A 470 20.57 5.08 -19.89
CA ASN A 470 21.87 5.71 -19.87
C ASN A 470 21.97 6.77 -18.75
N ARG A 471 23.18 7.29 -18.50
CA ARG A 471 23.49 8.25 -17.41
C ARG A 471 22.54 9.45 -17.30
N ASN A 472 21.99 9.92 -18.42
CA ASN A 472 21.13 11.10 -18.45
C ASN A 472 19.63 10.78 -18.55
N GLY A 473 19.23 9.52 -18.64
CA GLY A 473 17.84 9.11 -18.86
C GLY A 473 17.29 9.52 -20.22
N SER A 474 18.16 9.70 -21.22
CA SER A 474 17.79 10.14 -22.57
C SER A 474 17.74 9.01 -23.60
N LYS A 475 18.33 7.87 -23.26
CA LYS A 475 18.25 6.61 -23.99
C LYS A 475 17.80 5.54 -23.03
N ILE A 476 16.81 4.78 -23.45
CA ILE A 476 16.15 3.77 -22.63
C ILE A 476 16.27 2.44 -23.34
N LEU A 477 16.88 1.47 -22.69
CA LEU A 477 16.93 0.10 -23.15
C LEU A 477 15.58 -0.56 -22.87
N VAL A 478 14.99 -1.14 -23.92
CA VAL A 478 13.65 -1.74 -23.91
C VAL A 478 13.62 -2.91 -24.88
N ASN A 479 12.54 -3.69 -24.85
CA ASN A 479 12.20 -4.61 -25.92
C ASN A 479 11.04 -4.03 -26.75
N ALA A 480 10.98 -4.36 -28.05
CA ALA A 480 9.92 -3.89 -28.92
C ALA A 480 9.58 -4.93 -30.00
N ASP A 481 8.28 -5.15 -30.24
CA ASP A 481 7.75 -5.91 -31.38
C ASP A 481 7.40 -4.92 -32.51
N GLN A 482 8.40 -4.59 -33.34
CA GLN A 482 8.27 -3.55 -34.35
C GLN A 482 7.49 -3.99 -35.59
N ASP A 483 7.59 -5.27 -35.98
CA ASP A 483 6.91 -5.83 -37.15
C ASP A 483 5.56 -6.48 -36.80
N ARG A 484 5.20 -6.51 -35.50
CA ARG A 484 3.94 -7.04 -34.95
C ARG A 484 3.76 -8.52 -35.27
N ASN A 485 4.87 -9.26 -35.28
CA ASN A 485 4.85 -10.70 -35.54
C ASN A 485 4.68 -11.52 -34.25
N GLY A 486 4.59 -10.87 -33.08
CA GLY A 486 4.47 -11.51 -31.77
C GLY A 486 5.82 -11.90 -31.15
N VAL A 487 6.94 -11.50 -31.75
CA VAL A 487 8.30 -11.71 -31.26
C VAL A 487 8.97 -10.35 -31.06
N SER A 488 9.32 -10.03 -29.82
CA SER A 488 10.01 -8.78 -29.47
C SER A 488 11.53 -8.92 -29.56
N ALA A 489 12.22 -7.82 -29.80
CA ALA A 489 13.69 -7.78 -29.79
C ALA A 489 14.22 -6.54 -29.05
N PRO A 490 15.48 -6.57 -28.58
CA PRO A 490 16.11 -5.45 -27.91
C PRO A 490 16.18 -4.19 -28.77
N ALA A 491 15.92 -3.05 -28.13
CA ALA A 491 15.99 -1.75 -28.75
C ALA A 491 16.40 -0.65 -27.77
N ILE A 492 16.97 0.43 -28.29
CA ILE A 492 17.12 1.69 -27.56
C ILE A 492 16.02 2.64 -27.99
N TRP A 493 15.19 3.08 -27.06
CA TRP A 493 14.17 4.09 -27.26
C TRP A 493 14.66 5.48 -26.80
N SER A 494 14.22 6.53 -27.48
CA SER A 494 14.37 7.92 -27.04
C SER A 494 13.25 8.79 -27.62
N ASP A 495 12.80 9.81 -26.89
CA ASP A 495 11.75 10.75 -27.33
C ASP A 495 11.99 11.28 -28.75
N SER A 496 13.25 11.59 -29.06
CA SER A 496 13.63 12.28 -30.30
C SER A 496 13.70 11.37 -31.53
N LYS A 497 13.90 10.05 -31.34
CA LYS A 497 14.18 9.10 -32.45
C LYS A 497 13.25 7.90 -32.47
N GLY A 498 12.42 7.71 -31.44
CA GLY A 498 11.65 6.48 -31.26
C GLY A 498 12.56 5.28 -31.00
N VAL A 499 12.13 4.11 -31.46
CA VAL A 499 12.82 2.82 -31.25
C VAL A 499 13.96 2.63 -32.25
N MET A 500 15.15 2.28 -31.75
CA MET A 500 16.31 1.86 -32.53
C MET A 500 16.61 0.38 -32.23
N PRO A 501 16.26 -0.56 -33.13
CA PRO A 501 16.54 -1.98 -32.92
C PRO A 501 18.04 -2.28 -32.84
N LEU A 502 18.40 -3.23 -31.97
CA LEU A 502 19.80 -3.67 -31.77
C LEU A 502 20.15 -4.91 -32.60
N GLY A 503 19.14 -5.59 -33.16
CA GLY A 503 19.27 -6.86 -33.87
C GLY A 503 19.06 -8.06 -32.95
N ASP A 504 19.25 -9.26 -33.50
CA ASP A 504 19.13 -10.55 -32.84
C ASP A 504 19.86 -11.62 -33.68
N PHE A 505 20.02 -12.85 -33.16
CA PHE A 505 20.71 -13.94 -33.88
C PHE A 505 19.78 -14.83 -34.71
N THR A 506 18.47 -14.72 -34.53
CA THR A 506 17.48 -15.62 -35.15
C THR A 506 16.74 -14.99 -36.33
N GLY A 507 17.01 -13.71 -36.63
CA GLY A 507 16.26 -12.93 -37.61
C GLY A 507 14.81 -12.70 -37.20
N ASN A 508 14.54 -12.53 -35.91
CA ASN A 508 13.21 -12.36 -35.32
C ASN A 508 12.25 -13.54 -35.61
N SER A 509 12.77 -14.76 -35.69
CA SER A 509 11.99 -15.95 -36.09
C SER A 509 11.62 -16.89 -34.95
N CYS A 510 12.40 -16.89 -33.88
CA CYS A 510 12.25 -17.73 -32.69
C CYS A 510 12.97 -17.09 -31.51
N GLY A 511 12.68 -17.57 -30.29
CA GLY A 511 13.29 -17.05 -29.06
C GLY A 511 12.67 -17.64 -27.80
N GLY A 512 13.02 -17.06 -26.65
CA GLY A 512 12.49 -17.48 -25.34
C GLY A 512 11.11 -16.90 -25.02
N GLY A 513 10.38 -17.55 -24.12
CA GLY A 513 9.09 -17.07 -23.65
C GLY A 513 9.21 -16.16 -22.43
N THR A 514 8.46 -15.05 -22.42
CA THR A 514 8.31 -14.10 -21.32
C THR A 514 6.83 -13.92 -20.97
N GLN A 515 6.53 -13.09 -19.95
CA GLN A 515 5.14 -12.75 -19.60
C GLN A 515 4.42 -11.97 -20.72
N HIS A 516 5.17 -11.39 -21.66
CA HIS A 516 4.66 -10.58 -22.77
C HIS A 516 4.72 -11.27 -24.13
N GLY A 517 5.06 -12.55 -24.19
CA GLY A 517 5.13 -13.33 -25.42
C GLY A 517 6.52 -13.86 -25.69
N THR A 518 6.92 -13.94 -26.96
CA THR A 518 8.24 -14.46 -27.34
C THR A 518 9.22 -13.30 -27.52
N GLU A 519 10.49 -13.48 -27.14
CA GLU A 519 11.57 -12.53 -27.38
C GLU A 519 12.76 -13.19 -28.10
N ALA A 520 13.23 -12.61 -29.20
CA ALA A 520 14.38 -13.11 -29.97
C ALA A 520 15.72 -12.85 -29.26
N ALA A 521 15.74 -11.89 -28.34
CA ALA A 521 16.79 -11.64 -27.36
C ALA A 521 16.21 -10.76 -26.24
N SER A 522 16.84 -10.80 -25.07
CA SER A 522 16.47 -10.01 -23.90
C SER A 522 17.63 -9.11 -23.51
N ALA A 523 17.44 -7.80 -23.50
CA ALA A 523 18.50 -6.90 -23.05
C ALA A 523 18.35 -6.59 -21.56
N TRP A 524 19.49 -6.47 -20.88
CA TRP A 524 19.54 -6.40 -19.42
C TRP A 524 20.25 -5.15 -18.90
N ASP A 525 21.24 -4.64 -19.63
CA ASP A 525 21.93 -3.42 -19.20
C ASP A 525 22.55 -2.60 -20.32
N ILE A 526 22.75 -1.30 -20.05
CA ILE A 526 23.27 -0.31 -20.98
C ILE A 526 24.28 0.62 -20.30
N ASP A 527 25.40 0.90 -20.97
CA ASP A 527 26.42 1.80 -20.42
C ASP A 527 25.93 3.27 -20.34
N ASP A 528 26.69 4.10 -19.62
CA ASP A 528 26.31 5.48 -19.37
C ASP A 528 26.19 6.33 -20.62
N ALA A 529 26.93 5.99 -21.68
CA ALA A 529 26.88 6.67 -22.96
C ALA A 529 25.69 6.22 -23.82
N GLY A 530 25.09 5.08 -23.48
CA GLY A 530 24.09 4.37 -24.27
C GLY A 530 24.63 3.86 -25.61
N ASN A 531 25.86 3.37 -25.60
CA ASN A 531 26.61 2.85 -26.74
C ASN A 531 27.06 1.40 -26.55
N THR A 532 26.89 0.83 -25.37
CA THR A 532 27.19 -0.58 -25.10
C THR A 532 25.99 -1.19 -24.40
N VAL A 533 25.45 -2.28 -24.95
CA VAL A 533 24.30 -2.99 -24.38
C VAL A 533 24.65 -4.46 -24.21
N VAL A 534 24.23 -5.06 -23.10
CA VAL A 534 24.41 -6.49 -22.83
C VAL A 534 23.09 -7.19 -22.55
N GLY A 535 23.06 -8.50 -22.72
CA GLY A 535 21.86 -9.29 -22.44
C GLY A 535 22.01 -10.77 -22.73
N LEU A 536 20.86 -11.42 -22.89
CA LEU A 536 20.69 -12.81 -23.29
C LEU A 536 20.22 -12.87 -24.75
N ALA A 537 20.89 -13.64 -25.57
CA ALA A 537 20.47 -13.93 -26.94
C ALA A 537 20.15 -15.41 -27.09
N TYR A 538 19.24 -15.68 -28.02
CA TYR A 538 18.80 -17.02 -28.40
C TYR A 538 19.39 -17.37 -29.77
N LYS A 539 19.80 -18.62 -29.98
CA LYS A 539 20.25 -19.12 -31.29
C LYS A 539 19.80 -20.55 -31.52
N ASP A 540 19.52 -20.89 -32.77
CA ASP A 540 19.24 -22.26 -33.21
C ASP A 540 20.56 -22.90 -33.64
N VAL A 541 21.16 -23.73 -32.78
CA VAL A 541 22.49 -24.30 -33.05
C VAL A 541 22.39 -25.53 -33.96
N ASP A 542 21.29 -26.28 -33.90
CA ASP A 542 21.14 -27.56 -34.59
C ASP A 542 20.17 -27.53 -35.80
N GLY A 543 19.53 -26.40 -36.05
CA GLY A 543 18.64 -26.13 -37.17
C GLY A 543 17.25 -26.72 -37.02
N ASN A 544 16.82 -27.03 -35.79
CA ASN A 544 15.54 -27.68 -35.54
C ASN A 544 14.36 -26.70 -35.38
N GLY A 545 14.65 -25.39 -35.38
CA GLY A 545 13.67 -24.30 -35.25
C GLY A 545 13.31 -23.93 -33.81
N MET A 546 13.86 -24.63 -32.82
CA MET A 546 13.88 -24.26 -31.41
C MET A 546 15.15 -23.44 -31.15
N CYS A 547 15.05 -22.46 -30.27
CA CYS A 547 16.13 -21.48 -30.03
C CYS A 547 16.36 -21.26 -28.54
N TYR A 548 15.83 -22.15 -27.71
CA TYR A 548 15.82 -22.04 -26.25
C TYR A 548 16.11 -23.39 -25.59
N GLU A 549 16.77 -24.31 -26.28
CA GLU A 549 17.17 -25.57 -25.67
C GLU A 549 18.30 -25.38 -24.68
N TYR A 550 17.98 -25.68 -23.42
CA TYR A 550 18.96 -25.79 -22.36
C TYR A 550 20.00 -26.88 -22.71
N ASP A 551 21.24 -26.66 -22.27
CA ASP A 551 22.37 -27.61 -22.41
C ASP A 551 22.80 -27.84 -23.88
N LYS A 552 22.43 -26.92 -24.78
CA LYS A 552 22.83 -26.92 -26.20
C LYS A 552 23.67 -25.70 -26.59
N GLY A 553 23.86 -24.79 -25.65
CA GLY A 553 24.48 -23.49 -25.92
C GLY A 553 23.60 -22.60 -26.77
N GLU A 554 22.28 -22.71 -26.70
CA GLU A 554 21.33 -21.84 -27.42
C GLU A 554 21.03 -20.54 -26.69
N LEU A 555 21.29 -20.50 -25.38
CA LEU A 555 21.08 -19.34 -24.51
C LEU A 555 22.43 -18.74 -24.14
N VAL A 556 22.81 -17.67 -24.84
CA VAL A 556 24.19 -17.11 -24.80
C VAL A 556 24.22 -15.62 -24.47
N PRO A 557 25.30 -15.12 -23.86
CA PRO A 557 25.44 -13.71 -23.55
C PRO A 557 25.74 -12.95 -24.84
N PHE A 558 25.10 -11.79 -25.03
CA PHE A 558 25.45 -10.88 -26.11
C PHE A 558 26.00 -9.56 -25.58
N ILE A 559 26.76 -8.90 -26.44
CA ILE A 559 27.11 -7.49 -26.36
C ILE A 559 26.77 -6.80 -27.69
N TRP A 560 26.31 -5.56 -27.63
CA TRP A 560 26.03 -4.71 -28.77
C TRP A 560 26.79 -3.40 -28.68
N THR A 561 27.35 -2.97 -29.80
CA THR A 561 27.91 -1.62 -29.98
C THR A 561 27.49 -1.02 -31.31
N PRO A 562 27.44 0.32 -31.47
CA PRO A 562 27.10 0.97 -32.74
C PRO A 562 27.99 0.55 -33.92
N LYS A 563 29.22 0.12 -33.65
CA LYS A 563 30.19 -0.25 -34.68
C LYS A 563 30.08 -1.72 -35.08
N ALA A 564 29.83 -2.61 -34.13
CA ALA A 564 29.85 -4.06 -34.36
C ALA A 564 28.44 -4.66 -34.54
N GLY A 565 27.40 -3.99 -34.07
CA GLY A 565 26.08 -4.61 -33.89
C GLY A 565 26.10 -5.64 -32.75
N MET A 566 25.04 -6.44 -32.66
CA MET A 566 24.92 -7.50 -31.65
C MET A 566 25.84 -8.68 -32.01
N HIS A 567 26.59 -9.18 -31.04
CA HIS A 567 27.43 -10.36 -31.17
C HIS A 567 27.64 -11.06 -29.82
N GLU A 568 28.02 -12.33 -29.86
CA GLU A 568 28.16 -13.19 -28.68
C GLU A 568 29.46 -12.87 -27.91
N LEU A 569 29.39 -12.80 -26.58
CA LEU A 569 30.56 -12.73 -25.70
C LEU A 569 31.23 -14.11 -25.57
N ASP A 570 32.51 -14.18 -25.19
CA ASP A 570 33.24 -15.46 -25.14
C ASP A 570 32.54 -16.50 -24.24
N THR A 571 32.21 -17.67 -24.81
CA THR A 571 31.63 -18.83 -24.12
C THR A 571 32.40 -20.13 -24.40
N GLN A 572 33.59 -20.04 -25.00
CA GLN A 572 34.34 -21.21 -25.51
C GLN A 572 34.69 -22.25 -24.42
N ASP A 573 34.82 -21.80 -23.17
CA ASP A 573 35.25 -22.60 -22.02
C ASP A 573 34.04 -23.13 -21.21
N VAL A 574 32.81 -22.90 -21.68
CA VAL A 574 31.57 -23.42 -21.07
C VAL A 574 31.35 -24.87 -21.48
N ASP A 575 31.14 -25.76 -20.51
CA ASP A 575 30.71 -27.13 -20.77
C ASP A 575 29.18 -27.19 -20.84
N TRP A 576 28.65 -27.11 -22.06
CA TRP A 576 27.22 -27.17 -22.33
C TRP A 576 26.58 -28.53 -22.03
N ASN A 577 27.33 -29.58 -21.68
CA ASN A 577 26.72 -30.85 -21.25
C ASN A 577 26.20 -30.80 -19.81
N ILE A 578 26.64 -29.81 -19.03
CA ILE A 578 26.27 -29.65 -17.62
C ILE A 578 25.76 -28.26 -17.29
N ASN A 579 25.92 -27.29 -18.19
CA ASN A 579 25.40 -25.94 -18.04
C ASN A 579 24.32 -25.63 -19.08
N SER A 580 23.27 -24.98 -18.62
CA SER A 580 22.05 -24.73 -19.36
C SER A 580 22.05 -23.40 -20.10
N TRP A 581 22.63 -22.34 -19.52
CA TRP A 581 22.66 -21.00 -20.13
C TRP A 581 23.73 -20.09 -19.51
N VAL A 582 24.13 -19.08 -20.29
CA VAL A 582 24.99 -17.99 -19.82
C VAL A 582 24.35 -16.66 -20.23
N ARG A 583 24.33 -15.67 -19.33
CA ARG A 583 23.77 -14.34 -19.59
C ARG A 583 24.70 -13.24 -19.11
N ALA A 584 24.82 -12.17 -19.90
CA ALA A 584 25.35 -10.90 -19.41
C ALA A 584 24.17 -10.03 -18.95
N HIS A 585 24.21 -9.55 -17.70
CA HIS A 585 23.09 -8.84 -17.07
C HIS A 585 23.46 -7.49 -16.44
N ALA A 586 24.74 -7.11 -16.44
CA ALA A 586 25.19 -5.78 -16.05
C ALA A 586 26.43 -5.34 -16.85
N ILE A 587 26.64 -4.03 -16.98
CA ILE A 587 27.79 -3.43 -17.69
C ILE A 587 28.34 -2.24 -16.89
N SER A 588 29.66 -2.10 -16.81
CA SER A 588 30.27 -0.93 -16.16
C SER A 588 29.91 0.37 -16.88
N GLY A 589 29.92 1.49 -16.17
CA GLY A 589 29.48 2.79 -16.72
C GLY A 589 30.26 3.23 -17.98
N ASN A 590 31.53 2.85 -18.11
CA ASN A 590 32.37 3.09 -19.28
C ASN A 590 32.20 2.05 -20.42
N GLY A 591 31.41 1.01 -20.22
CA GLY A 591 31.13 -0.05 -21.20
C GLY A 591 32.22 -1.12 -21.33
N GLU A 592 33.25 -1.12 -20.47
CA GLU A 592 34.42 -2.00 -20.64
C GLU A 592 34.30 -3.36 -19.92
N VAL A 593 33.46 -3.48 -18.88
CA VAL A 593 33.34 -4.70 -18.08
C VAL A 593 31.90 -5.18 -18.04
N ALA A 594 31.61 -6.26 -18.74
CA ALA A 594 30.31 -6.94 -18.68
C ALA A 594 30.31 -7.95 -17.53
N LEU A 595 29.22 -8.01 -16.79
CA LEU A 595 28.97 -8.96 -15.71
C LEU A 595 27.78 -9.84 -16.06
N GLY A 596 27.80 -11.05 -15.54
CA GLY A 596 26.84 -12.06 -15.92
C GLY A 596 26.71 -13.19 -14.92
N SER A 597 25.90 -14.17 -15.30
CA SER A 597 25.79 -15.43 -14.59
C SER A 597 25.80 -16.62 -15.54
N LEU A 598 26.39 -17.72 -15.06
CA LEU A 598 26.29 -19.06 -15.61
C LEU A 598 25.26 -19.82 -14.77
N ASP A 599 24.22 -20.34 -15.43
CA ASP A 599 23.06 -21.03 -14.83
C ASP A 599 22.30 -20.26 -13.73
N GLY A 600 22.58 -18.96 -13.59
CA GLY A 600 21.90 -18.08 -12.66
C GLY A 600 22.45 -18.07 -11.24
N TRP A 601 23.52 -18.82 -10.95
CA TRP A 601 24.08 -18.92 -9.59
C TRP A 601 25.61 -18.85 -9.55
N GLU A 602 26.31 -18.98 -10.69
CA GLU A 602 27.75 -18.70 -10.76
C GLU A 602 28.00 -17.32 -11.38
N ALA A 603 28.61 -16.39 -10.64
CA ALA A 603 28.97 -15.09 -11.18
C ALA A 603 30.07 -15.18 -12.24
N VAL A 604 29.92 -14.46 -13.35
CA VAL A 604 30.91 -14.38 -14.43
C VAL A 604 31.15 -12.94 -14.89
N ALA A 605 32.29 -12.70 -15.55
CA ALA A 605 32.61 -11.40 -16.13
C ALA A 605 33.41 -11.48 -17.43
N TRP A 606 33.32 -10.43 -18.25
CA TRP A 606 34.14 -10.20 -19.45
C TRP A 606 34.74 -8.81 -19.39
N VAL A 607 36.07 -8.73 -19.40
CA VAL A 607 36.82 -7.46 -19.39
C VAL A 607 37.30 -7.17 -20.80
N ASN A 608 36.88 -6.04 -21.37
CA ASN A 608 37.19 -5.62 -22.74
C ASN A 608 36.88 -6.70 -23.78
N GLU A 609 35.70 -7.33 -23.67
CA GLU A 609 35.25 -8.45 -24.53
C GLU A 609 36.26 -9.63 -24.56
N GLY A 610 37.07 -9.75 -23.50
CA GLY A 610 38.07 -10.80 -23.36
C GLY A 610 37.46 -12.16 -23.02
N LYS A 611 38.31 -13.10 -22.59
CA LYS A 611 37.85 -14.42 -22.16
C LYS A 611 36.89 -14.33 -20.98
N MET A 612 35.92 -15.23 -20.92
CA MET A 612 35.02 -15.35 -19.77
C MET A 612 35.83 -15.65 -18.50
N ILE A 613 35.55 -14.88 -17.45
CA ILE A 613 36.11 -15.06 -16.12
C ILE A 613 35.02 -15.65 -15.23
N ASN A 614 35.21 -16.88 -14.76
CA ASN A 614 34.33 -17.49 -13.78
C ASN A 614 34.72 -17.01 -12.36
N LEU A 615 33.93 -16.09 -11.79
CA LEU A 615 34.18 -15.48 -10.49
C LEU A 615 33.76 -16.40 -9.34
N TYR A 616 32.77 -17.29 -9.57
CA TYR A 616 32.41 -18.35 -8.64
C TYR A 616 33.61 -19.26 -8.35
N GLN A 617 34.28 -19.78 -9.37
CA GLN A 617 35.46 -20.63 -9.21
C GLN A 617 36.65 -19.91 -8.58
N LYS A 618 36.76 -18.58 -8.77
CA LYS A 618 37.85 -17.77 -8.22
C LYS A 618 37.63 -17.37 -6.77
N ALA A 619 36.38 -17.11 -6.36
CA ALA A 619 36.09 -16.44 -5.09
C ALA A 619 34.76 -16.86 -4.42
N GLY A 620 34.06 -17.88 -4.91
CA GLY A 620 32.75 -18.31 -4.40
C GLY A 620 31.65 -17.28 -4.65
N ALA A 621 31.81 -16.42 -5.68
CA ALA A 621 30.87 -15.37 -6.00
C ALA A 621 29.64 -15.91 -6.75
N THR A 622 28.45 -15.63 -6.22
CA THR A 622 27.16 -16.12 -6.75
C THR A 622 26.46 -15.10 -7.64
N GLU A 623 26.63 -13.80 -7.36
CA GLU A 623 26.07 -12.71 -8.18
C GLU A 623 27.05 -11.55 -8.38
N ALA A 624 26.88 -10.84 -9.49
CA ALA A 624 27.69 -9.68 -9.88
C ALA A 624 26.84 -8.64 -10.64
N ASN A 625 26.15 -7.74 -9.92
CA ASN A 625 25.29 -6.73 -10.54
C ASN A 625 25.90 -5.31 -10.53
N ALA A 626 26.76 -4.99 -9.56
CA ALA A 626 27.17 -3.61 -9.28
C ALA A 626 28.65 -3.36 -9.65
N ALA A 627 28.89 -2.37 -10.52
CA ALA A 627 30.21 -1.98 -11.00
C ALA A 627 30.44 -0.47 -10.90
N SER A 628 31.70 -0.06 -10.73
CA SER A 628 32.12 1.34 -10.76
C SER A 628 32.04 1.87 -12.19
N TYR A 629 32.08 3.20 -12.35
CA TYR A 629 32.06 3.80 -13.69
C TYR A 629 33.19 3.26 -14.57
N ASP A 630 34.40 3.15 -14.02
CA ASP A 630 35.58 2.67 -14.73
C ASP A 630 35.72 1.14 -14.78
N GLY A 631 34.76 0.40 -14.22
CA GLY A 631 34.76 -1.06 -14.17
C GLY A 631 35.82 -1.70 -13.25
N LYS A 632 36.64 -0.91 -12.54
CA LYS A 632 37.73 -1.45 -11.71
C LYS A 632 37.29 -1.96 -10.35
N THR A 633 36.11 -1.57 -9.88
CA THR A 633 35.56 -2.06 -8.61
C THR A 633 34.22 -2.71 -8.92
N ILE A 634 34.07 -3.97 -8.54
CA ILE A 634 32.84 -4.75 -8.76
C ILE A 634 32.45 -5.39 -7.43
N ALA A 635 31.21 -5.22 -7.00
CA ALA A 635 30.70 -5.85 -5.79
C ALA A 635 30.10 -7.22 -6.12
N LEU A 636 30.58 -8.25 -5.42
CA LEU A 636 30.23 -9.65 -5.63
C LEU A 636 29.53 -10.20 -4.39
N ALA A 637 28.32 -10.73 -4.55
CA ALA A 637 27.70 -11.55 -3.51
C ALA A 637 28.38 -12.92 -3.49
N THR A 638 28.45 -13.56 -2.32
CA THR A 638 29.12 -14.86 -2.16
C THR A 638 28.22 -15.90 -1.50
N GLU A 639 28.58 -17.18 -1.64
CA GLU A 639 27.89 -18.27 -0.94
C GLU A 639 27.90 -18.14 0.59
N ALA A 640 28.92 -17.48 1.15
CA ALA A 640 29.00 -17.24 2.59
C ALA A 640 28.08 -16.09 3.04
N GLY A 641 27.47 -15.36 2.11
CA GLY A 641 26.52 -14.27 2.35
C GLY A 641 27.14 -12.90 2.57
N ASN A 642 28.47 -12.78 2.59
CA ASN A 642 29.19 -11.50 2.57
C ASN A 642 29.44 -11.00 1.15
N VAL A 643 29.92 -9.76 1.04
CA VAL A 643 30.23 -9.08 -0.23
C VAL A 643 31.74 -8.89 -0.39
N LEU A 644 32.26 -9.26 -1.56
CA LEU A 644 33.64 -8.99 -1.97
C LEU A 644 33.69 -7.85 -2.98
N LEU A 645 34.70 -7.00 -2.89
CA LEU A 645 35.09 -6.09 -3.97
C LEU A 645 36.16 -6.75 -4.83
N TRP A 646 35.87 -6.91 -6.12
CA TRP A 646 36.79 -7.41 -7.12
C TRP A 646 37.40 -6.28 -7.96
N ASP A 647 38.73 -6.30 -8.09
CA ASP A 647 39.52 -5.42 -8.95
C ASP A 647 40.30 -6.25 -9.96
N HIS A 648 39.78 -6.29 -11.19
CA HIS A 648 40.33 -7.08 -12.29
C HIS A 648 41.71 -6.59 -12.76
N SER A 649 42.17 -5.41 -12.35
CA SER A 649 43.49 -4.88 -12.70
C SER A 649 44.61 -5.43 -11.81
N LYS A 650 44.24 -6.09 -10.70
CA LYS A 650 45.17 -6.70 -9.74
C LYS A 650 45.35 -8.20 -10.00
N PRO A 651 46.48 -8.78 -9.58
CA PRO A 651 46.65 -10.23 -9.58
C PRO A 651 45.67 -10.88 -8.58
N ASP A 652 45.20 -12.09 -8.89
CA ASP A 652 44.18 -12.83 -8.10
C ASP A 652 44.45 -12.83 -6.58
N SER A 653 45.72 -12.94 -6.16
CA SER A 653 46.10 -12.96 -4.74
C SER A 653 45.69 -11.72 -3.94
N ASN A 654 45.48 -10.58 -4.63
CA ASN A 654 45.11 -9.28 -4.04
C ASN A 654 43.91 -8.65 -4.78
N ALA A 655 43.22 -9.40 -5.64
CA ALA A 655 42.13 -8.88 -6.47
C ALA A 655 40.80 -8.77 -5.71
N PHE A 656 40.66 -9.48 -4.60
CA PHE A 656 39.44 -9.56 -3.81
C PHE A 656 39.63 -8.90 -2.44
N THR A 657 38.73 -8.01 -2.06
CA THR A 657 38.68 -7.37 -0.74
C THR A 657 37.33 -7.66 -0.11
N ASP A 658 37.32 -8.35 1.02
CA ASP A 658 36.10 -8.59 1.80
C ASP A 658 35.65 -7.30 2.49
N ILE A 659 34.41 -6.87 2.23
CA ILE A 659 33.78 -5.71 2.88
C ILE A 659 32.68 -6.11 3.86
N GLY A 660 32.59 -7.41 4.17
CA GLY A 660 31.59 -7.98 5.06
C GLY A 660 30.19 -8.01 4.46
N GLY A 661 29.20 -8.20 5.32
CA GLY A 661 27.78 -8.18 5.01
C GLY A 661 26.99 -7.89 6.29
N LEU A 662 25.67 -7.88 6.18
CA LEU A 662 24.79 -7.80 7.33
C LEU A 662 24.70 -9.16 8.02
N LYS A 663 24.75 -9.19 9.34
CA LYS A 663 24.74 -10.42 10.12
C LYS A 663 23.38 -10.70 10.75
N TRP A 664 23.00 -11.97 10.78
CA TRP A 664 21.82 -12.41 11.52
C TRP A 664 21.98 -12.17 13.01
N CYS A 665 20.89 -11.74 13.65
CA CYS A 665 20.79 -11.49 15.09
C CYS A 665 21.69 -10.37 15.64
N GLU A 666 22.49 -9.73 14.80
CA GLU A 666 23.26 -8.52 15.13
C GLU A 666 22.70 -7.31 14.37
N ASP A 667 22.62 -7.40 13.04
CA ASP A 667 22.14 -6.32 12.17
C ASP A 667 20.70 -6.55 11.70
N VAL A 668 20.30 -7.81 11.56
CA VAL A 668 19.01 -8.22 10.97
C VAL A 668 18.38 -9.34 11.80
N PRO A 669 17.09 -9.25 12.16
CA PRO A 669 16.38 -10.37 12.80
C PRO A 669 16.20 -11.54 11.82
N PHE A 670 16.17 -12.77 12.32
CA PHE A 670 15.83 -13.95 11.51
C PHE A 670 14.39 -14.37 11.81
N VAL A 671 13.46 -13.97 10.95
CA VAL A 671 12.03 -14.25 11.13
C VAL A 671 11.68 -15.56 10.44
N LEU A 672 11.32 -16.59 11.19
CA LEU A 672 10.87 -17.87 10.64
C LEU A 672 9.41 -18.10 11.03
N TRP A 673 8.51 -18.25 10.05
CA TRP A 673 7.07 -18.41 10.27
C TRP A 673 6.44 -17.31 11.14
N GLY A 674 6.94 -16.07 11.02
CA GLY A 674 6.44 -14.91 11.77
C GLY A 674 7.01 -14.78 13.19
N GLN A 675 7.94 -15.64 13.61
CA GLN A 675 8.63 -15.53 14.90
C GLN A 675 10.11 -15.24 14.72
N ASN A 676 10.68 -14.39 15.58
CA ASN A 676 12.10 -14.06 15.55
C ASN A 676 12.92 -15.19 16.19
N ALA A 677 13.49 -16.06 15.37
CA ALA A 677 14.35 -17.16 15.80
C ALA A 677 15.58 -16.70 16.60
N CYS A 678 16.04 -15.47 16.38
CA CYS A 678 17.13 -14.90 17.15
C CYS A 678 16.77 -14.80 18.65
N ASP A 679 15.52 -14.44 18.95
CA ASP A 679 15.04 -14.27 20.33
C ASP A 679 14.70 -15.64 20.96
N GLU A 680 14.16 -16.57 20.17
CA GLU A 680 13.69 -17.86 20.69
C GLU A 680 14.79 -18.93 20.80
N MET A 681 15.68 -19.00 19.81
CA MET A 681 16.70 -20.06 19.69
C MET A 681 18.13 -19.53 19.90
N GLY A 682 18.32 -18.22 19.83
CA GLY A 682 19.61 -17.55 20.04
C GLY A 682 20.47 -17.50 18.78
N ALA A 683 21.36 -16.50 18.73
CA ALA A 683 22.24 -16.23 17.59
C ALA A 683 23.15 -17.41 17.21
N GLU A 684 23.73 -18.11 18.18
CA GLU A 684 24.61 -19.26 17.92
C GLU A 684 23.89 -20.37 17.15
N TRP A 685 22.62 -20.62 17.46
CA TRP A 685 21.82 -21.62 16.76
C TRP A 685 21.59 -21.18 15.31
N VAL A 686 21.14 -19.94 15.10
CA VAL A 686 20.89 -19.38 13.76
C VAL A 686 22.15 -19.46 12.91
N HIS A 687 23.29 -19.00 13.43
CA HIS A 687 24.56 -18.98 12.72
C HIS A 687 25.05 -20.39 12.36
N SER A 688 24.80 -21.38 13.22
CA SER A 688 25.21 -22.77 12.97
C SER A 688 24.47 -23.46 11.82
N ILE A 689 23.24 -23.02 11.54
CA ILE A 689 22.36 -23.63 10.52
C ILE A 689 22.39 -22.82 9.22
N PHE A 690 22.34 -21.49 9.32
CA PHE A 690 22.13 -20.59 8.17
C PHE A 690 23.37 -19.75 7.83
N GLY A 691 24.45 -19.85 8.62
CA GLY A 691 25.61 -18.98 8.49
C GLY A 691 25.46 -17.66 9.22
N GLU A 692 26.57 -16.93 9.36
CA GLU A 692 26.62 -15.65 10.09
C GLU A 692 25.93 -14.51 9.32
N PHE A 693 26.07 -14.49 8.00
CA PHE A 693 25.58 -13.40 7.16
C PHE A 693 24.18 -13.66 6.60
N ALA A 694 23.42 -12.57 6.45
CA ALA A 694 22.06 -12.56 5.95
C ALA A 694 21.93 -12.69 4.42
N GLY A 695 22.98 -13.12 3.72
CA GLY A 695 22.93 -13.30 2.26
C GLY A 695 22.73 -11.98 1.53
N LEU A 696 23.75 -11.12 1.51
CA LEU A 696 23.63 -9.78 0.93
C LEU A 696 23.92 -9.77 -0.57
N ILE A 697 22.97 -9.28 -1.36
CA ILE A 697 23.07 -9.13 -2.82
C ILE A 697 23.21 -7.64 -3.17
N PRO A 698 24.36 -7.19 -3.68
CA PRO A 698 24.52 -5.85 -4.24
C PRO A 698 23.71 -5.68 -5.52
N PHE A 699 23.01 -4.54 -5.65
CA PHE A 699 22.23 -4.21 -6.85
C PHE A 699 22.88 -3.10 -7.67
N ASP A 700 23.37 -2.04 -7.03
CA ASP A 700 23.98 -0.91 -7.73
C ASP A 700 25.00 -0.18 -6.86
N MET A 701 25.87 0.62 -7.51
CA MET A 701 27.00 1.31 -6.89
C MET A 701 27.22 2.68 -7.52
N SER A 702 27.72 3.62 -6.69
CA SER A 702 28.20 4.94 -7.13
C SER A 702 29.43 4.84 -8.05
N ASP A 703 29.70 5.86 -8.86
CA ASP A 703 30.78 5.87 -9.87
C ASP A 703 32.16 5.50 -9.30
N ASN A 704 32.42 5.92 -8.06
CA ASN A 704 33.71 5.73 -7.38
C ASN A 704 33.74 4.50 -6.45
N GLY A 705 32.61 3.80 -6.30
CA GLY A 705 32.46 2.68 -5.39
C GLY A 705 32.45 3.02 -3.90
N ASP A 706 32.15 4.27 -3.55
CA ASP A 706 32.10 4.72 -2.15
C ASP A 706 30.75 4.40 -1.47
N VAL A 707 29.70 4.19 -2.28
CA VAL A 707 28.36 3.79 -1.83
C VAL A 707 27.86 2.63 -2.68
N ILE A 708 27.34 1.59 -2.03
CA ILE A 708 26.73 0.40 -2.65
C ILE A 708 25.37 0.19 -1.99
N ILE A 709 24.36 -0.18 -2.76
CA ILE A 709 23.05 -0.57 -2.25
C ILE A 709 22.77 -2.03 -2.59
N GLY A 710 21.96 -2.68 -1.77
CA GLY A 710 21.62 -4.07 -1.96
C GLY A 710 20.50 -4.52 -1.06
N ARG A 711 20.24 -5.81 -1.07
CA ARG A 711 19.20 -6.44 -0.23
C ARG A 711 19.75 -7.70 0.42
N ALA A 712 19.43 -7.88 1.69
CA ALA A 712 19.69 -9.09 2.45
C ALA A 712 18.39 -9.84 2.73
N GLY A 713 18.54 -11.11 3.09
CA GLY A 713 17.44 -12.01 3.41
C GLY A 713 16.81 -12.67 2.18
N ASP A 714 15.75 -13.42 2.43
CA ASP A 714 15.06 -14.22 1.42
C ASP A 714 13.55 -14.28 1.69
N PHE A 715 12.83 -15.04 0.87
CA PHE A 715 11.37 -15.19 1.00
C PHE A 715 10.93 -15.79 2.35
N TRP A 716 11.77 -16.60 3.00
CA TRP A 716 11.45 -17.26 4.27
C TRP A 716 11.82 -16.41 5.47
N ALA A 717 12.95 -15.70 5.42
CA ALA A 717 13.47 -14.89 6.51
C ALA A 717 12.98 -13.42 6.50
N GLY A 718 12.36 -12.99 5.39
CA GLY A 718 12.04 -11.60 5.11
C GLY A 718 13.18 -10.87 4.40
N PHE A 719 12.85 -9.77 3.72
CA PHE A 719 13.82 -8.94 3.01
C PHE A 719 14.16 -7.67 3.79
N VAL A 720 15.43 -7.27 3.73
CA VAL A 720 15.92 -6.02 4.31
C VAL A 720 16.79 -5.26 3.31
N GLY A 721 16.48 -3.99 3.12
CA GLY A 721 17.26 -3.09 2.28
C GLY A 721 18.55 -2.68 2.98
N ALA A 722 19.64 -2.59 2.23
CA ALA A 722 20.97 -2.34 2.77
C ALA A 722 21.71 -1.25 2.02
N ILE A 723 22.56 -0.52 2.74
CA ILE A 723 23.49 0.46 2.20
C ILE A 723 24.88 0.24 2.80
N TYR A 724 25.88 0.18 1.93
CA TYR A 724 27.28 0.25 2.29
C TYR A 724 27.76 1.67 2.06
N ILE A 725 28.44 2.24 3.05
CA ILE A 725 29.17 3.48 2.90
C ILE A 725 30.60 3.18 3.27
N LYS A 726 31.53 3.47 2.36
CA LYS A 726 32.96 3.25 2.57
C LYS A 726 33.39 3.88 3.89
N GLU A 727 34.16 3.13 4.68
CA GLU A 727 34.63 3.48 6.04
C GLU A 727 33.58 3.37 7.15
N LEU A 728 32.29 3.32 6.83
CA LEU A 728 31.21 3.06 7.80
C LEU A 728 30.76 1.59 7.77
N GLY A 729 30.90 0.91 6.63
CA GLY A 729 30.46 -0.46 6.44
C GLY A 729 29.00 -0.57 5.99
N TRP A 730 28.46 -1.78 6.07
CA TRP A 730 27.06 -2.07 5.80
C TRP A 730 26.17 -1.67 6.96
N MET A 731 24.98 -1.18 6.64
CA MET A 731 23.87 -1.04 7.57
C MET A 731 22.55 -1.23 6.83
N THR A 732 21.49 -1.55 7.57
CA THR A 732 20.14 -1.58 7.02
C THR A 732 19.69 -0.17 6.65
N LEU A 733 18.84 -0.04 5.64
CA LEU A 733 18.24 1.24 5.26
C LEU A 733 17.39 1.81 6.41
N ASP A 734 16.69 0.97 7.17
CA ASP A 734 15.94 1.40 8.34
C ASP A 734 16.85 2.06 9.39
N ASN A 735 18.01 1.46 9.68
CA ASN A 735 19.00 2.05 10.60
C ASN A 735 19.60 3.34 10.03
N PHE A 736 19.86 3.38 8.72
CA PHE A 736 20.34 4.57 8.03
C PHE A 736 19.33 5.73 8.16
N PHE A 737 18.06 5.48 7.86
CA PHE A 737 16.99 6.48 7.90
C PHE A 737 16.62 6.90 9.32
N ALA A 738 16.52 5.94 10.25
CA ALA A 738 16.25 6.23 11.66
C ALA A 738 17.32 7.16 12.25
N LYS A 739 18.61 6.86 12.06
CA LYS A 739 19.70 7.73 12.54
C LYS A 739 19.71 9.11 11.89
N GLN A 740 19.16 9.24 10.69
CA GLN A 740 19.05 10.53 9.98
C GLN A 740 17.75 11.28 10.31
N GLY A 741 16.84 10.67 11.09
CA GLY A 741 15.57 11.25 11.50
C GLY A 741 14.52 11.28 10.39
N VAL A 742 14.57 10.36 9.42
CA VAL A 742 13.63 10.32 8.29
C VAL A 742 12.34 9.62 8.73
N MET A 743 11.40 10.39 9.28
CA MET A 743 10.15 9.86 9.84
C MET A 743 9.28 9.17 8.76
N GLU A 744 9.33 9.67 7.52
CA GLU A 744 8.60 9.11 6.38
C GLU A 744 9.08 7.70 6.00
N ALA A 745 10.31 7.33 6.36
CA ALA A 745 10.86 6.03 6.10
C ALA A 745 10.36 4.96 7.10
N LEU A 746 9.91 5.36 8.30
CA LEU A 746 9.54 4.44 9.38
C LEU A 746 8.31 3.58 9.04
N ASN A 747 7.40 4.12 8.23
CA ASN A 747 6.16 3.42 7.83
C ASN A 747 6.19 2.89 6.39
N SER A 748 7.24 3.17 5.62
CA SER A 748 7.30 2.89 4.18
C SER A 748 8.16 1.68 3.79
N SER A 749 8.84 1.06 4.76
CA SER A 749 9.58 -0.22 4.66
C SER A 749 10.34 -0.39 3.35
N MET A 750 11.33 0.47 3.08
CA MET A 750 12.13 0.42 1.85
C MET A 750 13.13 -0.76 1.87
N ASN A 751 12.62 -1.98 1.78
CA ASN A 751 13.41 -3.21 1.83
C ASN A 751 13.98 -3.65 0.47
N ASN A 752 13.66 -2.93 -0.60
CA ASN A 752 14.11 -3.23 -1.95
C ASN A 752 14.68 -1.98 -2.64
N PRO A 753 15.87 -1.48 -2.23
CA PRO A 753 16.58 -0.48 -3.03
C PRO A 753 16.95 -1.08 -4.38
N LEU A 754 16.98 -0.28 -5.45
CA LEU A 754 17.15 -0.81 -6.81
C LEU A 754 18.28 -0.14 -7.58
N SER A 755 18.38 1.19 -7.53
CA SER A 755 19.38 1.93 -8.33
C SER A 755 19.80 3.23 -7.64
N ILE A 756 21.04 3.65 -7.86
CA ILE A 756 21.69 4.80 -7.22
C ILE A 756 22.37 5.71 -8.26
N SER A 757 22.38 7.01 -7.97
CA SER A 757 23.05 8.00 -8.81
C SER A 757 24.58 7.81 -8.83
N ALA A 758 25.23 8.40 -9.83
CA ALA A 758 26.69 8.44 -9.95
C ALA A 758 27.39 8.95 -8.69
N SER A 759 26.81 9.97 -8.05
CA SER A 759 27.33 10.54 -6.80
C SER A 759 27.14 9.64 -5.58
N GLY A 760 26.28 8.64 -5.66
CA GLY A 760 25.77 7.89 -4.53
C GLY A 760 24.72 8.63 -3.71
N SER A 761 24.37 9.88 -4.06
CA SER A 761 23.55 10.75 -3.19
C SER A 761 22.06 10.73 -3.49
N LYS A 762 21.61 10.02 -4.51
CA LYS A 762 20.19 9.82 -4.80
C LYS A 762 19.94 8.35 -5.10
N MET A 763 18.83 7.79 -4.62
CA MET A 763 18.47 6.40 -4.86
C MET A 763 16.98 6.26 -5.15
N VAL A 764 16.64 5.16 -5.83
CA VAL A 764 15.27 4.68 -5.97
C VAL A 764 15.15 3.25 -5.49
N GLY A 765 13.94 2.86 -5.12
CA GLY A 765 13.59 1.51 -4.72
C GLY A 765 12.16 1.46 -4.22
N GLY A 766 11.79 0.37 -3.59
CA GLY A 766 10.43 0.15 -3.11
C GLY A 766 10.35 -0.93 -2.06
N ILE A 767 9.19 -1.57 -2.01
CA ILE A 767 8.93 -2.74 -1.18
C ILE A 767 8.93 -3.97 -2.09
N ALA A 768 9.66 -5.01 -1.70
CA ALA A 768 9.70 -6.27 -2.45
C ALA A 768 8.28 -6.83 -2.63
N GLY A 769 7.85 -7.00 -3.87
CA GLY A 769 6.54 -7.56 -4.21
C GLY A 769 5.36 -6.57 -4.19
N ALA A 770 5.54 -5.30 -3.80
CA ALA A 770 4.47 -4.31 -3.80
C ALA A 770 4.70 -3.20 -4.85
N MET A 771 3.62 -2.76 -5.51
CA MET A 771 3.64 -1.65 -6.47
C MET A 771 3.73 -0.30 -5.75
N ILE A 772 4.88 0.00 -5.18
CA ILE A 772 5.20 1.32 -4.61
C ILE A 772 6.68 1.59 -4.79
N SER A 773 7.00 2.81 -5.20
CA SER A 773 8.38 3.23 -5.40
C SER A 773 8.66 4.59 -4.78
N TYR A 774 9.87 4.71 -4.23
CA TYR A 774 10.37 5.89 -3.53
C TYR A 774 11.58 6.48 -4.26
N HIS A 775 11.69 7.80 -4.20
CA HIS A 775 12.90 8.55 -4.52
C HIS A 775 13.46 9.12 -3.22
N VAL A 776 14.74 8.91 -2.99
CA VAL A 776 15.43 9.38 -1.81
C VAL A 776 16.57 10.29 -2.23
N ASP A 777 16.52 11.56 -1.83
CA ASP A 777 17.60 12.51 -1.99
C ASP A 777 18.40 12.59 -0.68
N MET A 778 19.60 12.05 -0.71
CA MET A 778 20.54 11.98 0.42
C MET A 778 21.66 13.01 0.28
N THR A 779 21.54 14.00 -0.61
CA THR A 779 22.62 14.98 -0.87
C THR A 779 23.11 15.67 0.41
N GLU A 780 22.21 15.87 1.37
CA GLU A 780 22.51 16.39 2.70
C GLU A 780 22.18 15.33 3.76
N VAL A 781 23.12 15.09 4.67
CA VAL A 781 22.98 14.18 5.81
C VAL A 781 23.56 14.83 7.08
N TYR A 782 23.30 14.21 8.21
CA TYR A 782 23.71 14.67 9.53
C TYR A 782 24.73 13.74 10.20
N VAL A 783 25.63 14.38 10.95
CA VAL A 783 26.52 13.72 11.91
C VAL A 783 26.40 14.39 13.28
N CYS A 784 26.58 13.62 14.33
CA CYS A 784 26.65 14.12 15.69
C CYS A 784 28.11 14.43 16.05
N GLU A 785 28.42 15.71 16.20
CA GLU A 785 29.76 16.20 16.50
C GLU A 785 29.71 17.01 17.80
N ASN A 786 30.35 16.47 18.86
CA ASN A 786 30.36 17.07 20.20
C ASN A 786 28.94 17.33 20.75
N GLY A 787 27.99 16.41 20.50
CA GLY A 787 26.60 16.53 20.95
C GLY A 787 25.75 17.52 20.14
N ASN A 788 26.24 18.00 18.98
CA ASN A 788 25.45 18.83 18.07
C ASN A 788 25.25 18.14 16.72
N SER A 789 24.02 18.19 16.19
CA SER A 789 23.69 17.73 14.85
C SER A 789 24.26 18.70 13.80
N ILE A 790 25.26 18.24 13.06
CA ILE A 790 25.96 19.01 12.01
C ILE A 790 25.61 18.45 10.64
N LYS A 791 25.03 19.29 9.79
CA LYS A 791 24.75 18.98 8.39
C LYS A 791 26.03 18.89 7.57
N THR A 792 26.13 17.91 6.68
CA THR A 792 27.25 17.70 5.76
C THR A 792 26.80 17.04 4.46
N GLY A 793 27.64 17.09 3.43
CA GLY A 793 27.33 16.48 2.13
C GLY A 793 27.56 14.97 2.09
N PHE A 794 26.74 14.23 1.35
CA PHE A 794 26.88 12.78 1.17
C PHE A 794 27.49 12.40 -0.19
N PRO A 795 28.30 11.33 -0.28
CA PRO A 795 28.83 10.52 0.83
C PRO A 795 30.13 11.10 1.43
N ASN A 796 30.89 11.88 0.66
CA ASN A 796 32.25 12.27 1.04
C ASN A 796 32.35 13.20 2.25
N GLY A 797 31.40 14.13 2.41
CA GLY A 797 31.36 15.00 3.59
C GLY A 797 31.08 14.21 4.87
N LEU A 798 30.16 13.25 4.79
CA LEU A 798 29.88 12.28 5.86
C LEU A 798 31.13 11.47 6.21
N ILE A 799 31.75 10.80 5.23
CA ILE A 799 32.93 9.96 5.44
C ILE A 799 34.05 10.76 6.14
N ASN A 800 34.32 11.98 5.67
CA ASN A 800 35.35 12.84 6.25
C ASN A 800 35.05 13.23 7.70
N LYS A 801 33.77 13.51 8.02
CA LYS A 801 33.34 13.85 9.37
C LYS A 801 33.43 12.66 10.33
N VAL A 802 32.99 11.48 9.90
CA VAL A 802 33.09 10.25 10.71
C VAL A 802 34.55 9.87 10.96
N LYS A 803 35.41 9.96 9.94
CA LYS A 803 36.87 9.81 10.11
C LYS A 803 37.50 10.79 11.09
N SER A 804 36.90 11.97 11.23
CA SER A 804 37.35 12.99 12.18
C SER A 804 36.78 12.79 13.60
N GLY A 805 36.00 11.73 13.82
CA GLY A 805 35.47 11.35 15.14
C GLY A 805 34.00 11.70 15.38
N ALA A 806 33.27 12.21 14.38
CA ALA A 806 31.82 12.42 14.50
C ALA A 806 31.06 11.08 14.43
N GLN A 807 29.92 10.99 15.12
CA GLN A 807 29.02 9.83 15.01
C GLN A 807 28.08 10.01 13.82
N PHE A 808 27.79 8.95 13.08
CA PHE A 808 26.84 8.98 11.96
C PHE A 808 25.41 9.12 12.47
N GLY A 809 24.68 10.15 12.04
CA GLY A 809 23.31 10.43 12.46
C GLY A 809 23.12 11.80 13.12
N ARG A 810 21.86 12.20 13.30
CA ARG A 810 21.45 13.32 14.16
C ARG A 810 21.63 12.93 15.62
N CYS A 811 22.18 13.80 16.45
CA CYS A 811 22.39 13.52 17.88
C CYS A 811 21.11 13.11 18.60
N GLU A 812 19.96 13.63 18.16
CA GLU A 812 18.63 13.37 18.70
C GLU A 812 18.16 11.92 18.44
N HIS A 813 18.78 11.21 17.48
CA HIS A 813 18.40 9.87 17.03
C HIS A 813 19.47 8.80 17.30
N LEU A 814 20.48 9.10 18.12
CA LEU A 814 21.60 8.19 18.41
C LEU A 814 21.57 7.53 19.78
N ASN A 815 20.63 7.90 20.64
CA ASN A 815 20.54 7.43 22.03
C ASN A 815 19.29 6.63 22.31
#